data_AF-A0A175VZ42-F1
#
_entry.id   AF-A0A175VZ42-F1
#
_cell.length_a   1.000
_cell.length_b   1.000
_cell.length_c   1.000
_cell.angle_alpha   90.00
_cell.angle_beta   90.00
_cell.angle_gamma   90.00
#
_symmetry.space_group_name_H-M   'P 1'
#
loop_
_entity.id
_entity.type
_entity.pdbx_description
1 polymer ?
#
loop_
_entity_poly.entity_id
_entity_poly.type
_entity_poly.pdbx_seq_one_letter_code
_entity_poly.pdbx_strand_id
1 'polypeptide(L)'
;MAKDTTAASLVAALPSGVAGGPTNQPPGLVQDVVNNAELRANSQRILSFIQESRPKNTSSAYEPKQREFQDFCRHKQYRDGDTVTEDKLLLFLVEEVADRPLRAKSRKATSDTPRDATRLAWRSVRSYITAITDLYRTQKALGMNAHPSPRDDNVRDYLKSLQRRDTQRDTQRDKDNYADKGRDTLLDGYTEQEFERVCRELWARGVASPECHLRTLVDLLLGHYMLTRGGDRRAAEISDLFTFEFSGEEGPTRCIPLILTTRAGKQNQHGRLETAGALRNRKPLICMLGGLAFYLLYRWDLTDEPFPDFGRRAAWYDIRLIKGGSGRGSGGADRTAALSYNTQRDWVVKAFGYAGVVSQKKTHVGRSSGAKTAELKGASEDQIRRAGRWNQEQMIGCYLNSLPRKFMRIMAGHPPQMGCFEIRRAGITPPDSLLSMIWPGLDRWKGRFGPGPGQINDLAAAGLTNLLFYLREVILQDSALLIKQFPESPVWNHPVFQHEVYPAFAQQVSAFVQEEERPSQLAVLVQAMPVLADYLKSIDSRNEARVVELKAELSATEARITDAQSSQFQALVSTGLTFQVKASTTAVMSTAPAQPGSADEGSDYTSAQSSISSRPVSPPAAQAWEGEQEPPKYRMCRAVRTVEGLWREWTVGLRGQPAVAALDSRWGWRAGRQSEQQWYSLRLEVIKEIRRIAQTQRSSEEAAMYVVNMQQQRTGYSIDRFCKQLRATRKAQLAI
;
A
#
# COMPACT_ATOMS: atom_id res chain seq x y z
N MET A 1 -17.51 20.48 28.89
CA MET A 1 -17.72 21.87 29.35
C MET A 1 -18.47 22.63 28.26
N ALA A 2 -19.75 22.95 28.38
CA ALA A 2 -20.74 22.56 29.39
C ALA A 2 -22.11 22.46 28.70
N LYS A 3 -22.91 21.44 29.06
CA LYS A 3 -24.40 21.35 28.94
C LYS A 3 -24.87 19.91 29.27
N ASP A 4 -24.67 19.50 30.52
CA ASP A 4 -25.31 18.30 31.10
C ASP A 4 -26.53 18.72 31.93
N THR A 5 -27.59 19.12 31.23
CA THR A 5 -28.95 19.46 31.72
C THR A 5 -29.74 19.82 30.46
N THR A 6 -30.91 19.27 30.10
CA THR A 6 -31.93 18.52 30.86
C THR A 6 -32.65 17.55 29.90
N ALA A 7 -32.83 16.29 30.29
CA ALA A 7 -33.59 15.30 29.48
C ALA A 7 -34.66 14.52 30.28
N ALA A 8 -34.95 14.93 31.53
CA ALA A 8 -35.76 14.16 32.48
C ALA A 8 -37.18 14.74 32.76
N SER A 9 -37.60 15.82 32.07
CA SER A 9 -38.82 16.58 32.43
C SER A 9 -39.94 16.59 31.38
N LEU A 10 -39.90 15.73 30.36
CA LEU A 10 -40.82 15.77 29.20
C LEU A 10 -41.88 14.65 29.19
N VAL A 11 -42.12 13.99 30.32
CA VAL A 11 -43.10 12.89 30.49
C VAL A 11 -44.42 13.34 31.13
N ALA A 12 -44.50 14.58 31.65
CA ALA A 12 -45.63 15.07 32.44
C ALA A 12 -46.41 16.22 31.75
N ALA A 13 -47.22 15.89 30.74
CA ALA A 13 -48.19 16.81 30.14
C ALA A 13 -49.35 16.06 29.42
N LEU A 14 -50.09 15.22 30.15
CA LEU A 14 -51.40 14.74 29.69
C LEU A 14 -52.49 15.72 30.14
N PRO A 15 -53.37 16.21 29.25
CA PRO A 15 -54.46 17.10 29.65
C PRO A 15 -55.52 16.33 30.45
N SER A 16 -55.63 16.65 31.74
CA SER A 16 -56.68 16.15 32.63
C SER A 16 -57.99 16.85 32.26
N GLY A 17 -58.93 16.16 31.59
CA GLY A 17 -60.12 16.88 31.09
C GLY A 17 -61.20 16.12 30.33
N VAL A 18 -61.33 14.79 30.45
CA VAL A 18 -62.57 14.09 30.05
C VAL A 18 -62.89 13.00 31.08
N ALA A 19 -64.00 13.16 31.80
CA ALA A 19 -64.53 12.13 32.68
C ALA A 19 -65.58 11.29 31.92
N GLY A 20 -65.50 9.96 32.01
CA GLY A 20 -66.56 9.05 31.54
C GLY A 20 -66.06 7.83 30.79
N GLY A 21 -66.18 6.65 31.41
CA GLY A 21 -66.03 5.34 30.76
C GLY A 21 -64.83 4.51 31.25
N PRO A 22 -65.05 3.44 32.04
CA PRO A 22 -63.99 2.51 32.41
C PRO A 22 -63.66 1.58 31.24
N THR A 23 -62.81 2.01 30.32
CA THR A 23 -62.25 1.13 29.30
C THR A 23 -61.02 0.40 29.85
N ASN A 24 -61.17 -0.90 30.10
CA ASN A 24 -60.07 -1.82 30.37
C ASN A 24 -59.11 -1.86 29.17
N GLN A 25 -58.14 -0.93 29.09
CA GLN A 25 -57.00 -1.12 28.22
C GLN A 25 -56.09 -2.20 28.83
N PRO A 26 -55.72 -3.25 28.07
CA PRO A 26 -54.84 -4.28 28.58
C PRO A 26 -53.47 -3.65 28.92
N PRO A 27 -52.81 -4.02 30.04
CA PRO A 27 -51.60 -3.35 30.51
C PRO A 27 -50.44 -3.33 29.50
N GLY A 28 -50.42 -4.26 28.54
CA GLY A 28 -49.47 -4.23 27.42
C GLY A 28 -49.56 -2.97 26.54
N LEU A 29 -50.76 -2.42 26.32
CA LEU A 29 -50.96 -1.27 25.43
C LEU A 29 -50.28 0.01 25.95
N VAL A 30 -50.31 0.22 27.28
CA VAL A 30 -49.61 1.34 27.92
C VAL A 30 -48.09 1.14 27.86
N GLN A 31 -47.63 -0.09 28.14
CA GLN A 31 -46.20 -0.42 28.08
C GLN A 31 -45.65 -0.27 26.65
N ASP A 32 -46.40 -0.68 25.62
CA ASP A 32 -46.02 -0.53 24.22
C ASP A 32 -45.91 0.95 23.82
N VAL A 33 -46.79 1.82 24.31
CA VAL A 33 -46.69 3.27 24.06
C VAL A 33 -45.42 3.85 24.70
N VAL A 34 -45.10 3.47 25.95
CA VAL A 34 -43.86 3.89 26.64
C VAL A 34 -42.62 3.39 25.91
N ASN A 35 -42.57 2.10 25.56
CA ASN A 35 -41.47 1.49 24.82
C ASN A 35 -41.24 2.20 23.47
N ASN A 36 -42.31 2.49 22.71
CA ASN A 36 -42.23 3.20 21.44
C ASN A 36 -41.77 4.66 21.60
N ALA A 37 -42.16 5.35 22.68
CA ALA A 37 -41.69 6.69 22.98
C ALA A 37 -40.19 6.70 23.31
N GLU A 38 -39.71 5.74 24.09
CA GLU A 38 -38.29 5.60 24.42
C GLU A 38 -37.43 5.29 23.18
N LEU A 39 -37.87 4.35 22.33
CA LEU A 39 -37.19 4.01 21.08
C LEU A 39 -37.07 5.23 20.14
N ARG A 40 -38.12 6.07 20.04
CA ARG A 40 -38.09 7.32 19.28
C ARG A 40 -37.12 8.34 19.89
N ALA A 41 -37.16 8.53 21.21
CA ALA A 41 -36.26 9.45 21.91
C ALA A 41 -34.78 9.01 21.85
N ASN A 42 -34.50 7.71 21.83
CA ASN A 42 -33.16 7.18 21.57
C ASN A 42 -32.70 7.45 20.13
N SER A 43 -33.57 7.19 19.16
CA SER A 43 -33.30 7.44 17.73
C SER A 43 -32.99 8.93 17.46
N GLN A 44 -33.75 9.85 18.08
CA GLN A 44 -33.49 11.29 18.04
C GLN A 44 -32.13 11.67 18.63
N ARG A 45 -31.77 11.14 19.81
CA ARG A 45 -30.46 11.38 20.45
C ARG A 45 -29.29 10.92 19.56
N ILE A 46 -29.41 9.71 19.00
CA ILE A 46 -28.40 9.16 18.07
C ILE A 46 -28.25 10.04 16.83
N LEU A 47 -29.35 10.56 16.28
CA LEU A 47 -29.31 11.46 15.13
C LEU A 47 -28.66 12.82 15.43
N SER A 48 -28.94 13.43 16.59
CA SER A 48 -28.26 14.67 17.01
C SER A 48 -26.76 14.45 17.06
N PHE A 49 -26.32 13.36 17.71
CA PHE A 49 -24.91 12.97 17.77
C PHE A 49 -24.28 12.74 16.36
N ILE A 50 -24.99 12.12 15.43
CA ILE A 50 -24.53 11.93 14.03
C ILE A 50 -24.43 13.27 13.27
N GLN A 51 -25.30 14.23 13.57
CA GLN A 51 -25.26 15.56 12.95
C GLN A 51 -24.13 16.41 13.55
N GLU A 52 -23.95 16.39 14.87
CA GLU A 52 -22.87 17.09 15.59
C GLU A 52 -21.47 16.55 15.27
N SER A 53 -21.32 15.22 15.14
CA SER A 53 -20.04 14.57 14.79
C SER A 53 -19.66 14.68 13.31
N ARG A 54 -20.53 15.26 12.48
CA ARG A 54 -20.32 15.38 11.03
C ARG A 54 -19.14 16.32 10.72
N PRO A 55 -18.22 15.94 9.83
CA PRO A 55 -17.15 16.86 9.40
C PRO A 55 -17.73 18.16 8.82
N LYS A 56 -17.26 19.32 9.30
CA LYS A 56 -17.75 20.66 8.91
C LYS A 56 -17.88 20.88 7.39
N ASN A 57 -16.95 20.33 6.61
CA ASN A 57 -16.95 20.39 5.14
C ASN A 57 -18.07 19.56 4.49
N THR A 58 -18.58 18.53 5.16
CA THR A 58 -19.75 17.76 4.70
C THR A 58 -21.03 18.53 4.98
N SER A 59 -21.19 19.09 6.18
CA SER A 59 -22.38 19.87 6.56
C SER A 59 -22.54 21.10 5.65
N SER A 60 -21.49 21.91 5.50
CA SER A 60 -21.51 23.09 4.60
C SER A 60 -21.69 22.73 3.12
N ALA A 61 -21.36 21.51 2.71
CA ALA A 61 -21.63 21.02 1.36
C ALA A 61 -23.05 20.46 1.18
N TYR A 62 -23.70 19.96 2.24
CA TYR A 62 -25.00 19.27 2.17
C TYR A 62 -26.16 20.22 2.47
N GLU A 63 -26.07 21.05 3.51
CA GLU A 63 -27.14 21.96 3.95
C GLU A 63 -27.70 22.83 2.81
N PRO A 64 -26.90 23.46 1.92
CA PRO A 64 -27.47 24.26 0.83
C PRO A 64 -28.27 23.42 -0.17
N LYS A 65 -27.89 22.16 -0.37
CA LYS A 65 -28.52 21.23 -1.32
C LYS A 65 -29.81 20.63 -0.75
N GLN A 66 -29.82 20.38 0.56
CA GLN A 66 -31.01 19.96 1.29
C GLN A 66 -32.04 21.10 1.30
N ARG A 67 -31.63 22.34 1.62
CA ARG A 67 -32.52 23.51 1.53
C ARG A 67 -33.14 23.69 0.14
N GLU A 68 -32.35 23.64 -0.94
CA GLU A 68 -32.87 23.71 -2.32
C GLU A 68 -33.96 22.66 -2.61
N PHE A 69 -33.81 21.44 -2.10
CA PHE A 69 -34.84 20.39 -2.24
C PHE A 69 -36.09 20.66 -1.39
N GLN A 70 -35.92 21.17 -0.17
CA GLN A 70 -37.03 21.54 0.71
C GLN A 70 -37.81 22.75 0.17
N ASP A 71 -37.11 23.73 -0.42
CA ASP A 71 -37.70 24.90 -1.09
C ASP A 71 -38.51 24.46 -2.31
N PHE A 72 -37.98 23.54 -3.13
CA PHE A 72 -38.71 22.90 -4.23
C PHE A 72 -39.98 22.18 -3.76
N CYS A 73 -39.89 21.35 -2.71
CA CYS A 73 -41.06 20.65 -2.18
C CYS A 73 -42.13 21.60 -1.64
N ARG A 74 -41.73 22.71 -1.00
CA ARG A 74 -42.64 23.77 -0.56
C ARG A 74 -43.28 24.50 -1.74
N HIS A 75 -42.54 24.76 -2.82
CA HIS A 75 -43.08 25.39 -4.03
C HIS A 75 -44.09 24.48 -4.76
N LYS A 76 -43.83 23.17 -4.85
CA LYS A 76 -44.73 22.17 -5.45
C LYS A 76 -45.95 21.81 -4.57
N GLN A 77 -46.02 22.30 -3.33
CA GLN A 77 -47.14 22.09 -2.40
C GLN A 77 -47.49 20.61 -2.15
N TYR A 78 -46.48 19.74 -2.05
CA TYR A 78 -46.71 18.31 -1.75
C TYR A 78 -47.36 18.12 -0.37
N ARG A 79 -48.39 17.26 -0.29
CA ARG A 79 -49.16 17.01 0.95
C ARG A 79 -48.31 16.45 2.11
N ASP A 80 -47.29 15.67 1.78
CA ASP A 80 -46.29 15.08 2.68
C ASP A 80 -45.03 15.96 2.83
N GLY A 81 -45.08 17.21 2.34
CA GLY A 81 -44.01 18.20 2.49
C GLY A 81 -42.70 17.79 1.82
N ASP A 82 -41.60 17.95 2.55
CA ASP A 82 -40.24 17.63 2.12
C ASP A 82 -39.84 16.16 2.32
N THR A 83 -40.80 15.27 2.62
CA THR A 83 -40.57 13.82 2.71
C THR A 83 -39.96 13.32 1.39
N VAL A 84 -38.74 12.76 1.48
CA VAL A 84 -37.93 12.37 0.32
C VAL A 84 -38.42 11.03 -0.26
N THR A 85 -38.87 11.03 -1.51
CA THR A 85 -39.13 9.83 -2.31
C THR A 85 -38.18 9.75 -3.51
N GLU A 86 -38.09 8.60 -4.20
CA GLU A 86 -37.30 8.52 -5.44
C GLU A 86 -37.86 9.47 -6.51
N ASP A 87 -39.19 9.51 -6.68
CA ASP A 87 -39.86 10.34 -7.70
C ASP A 87 -39.65 11.84 -7.47
N LYS A 88 -39.80 12.32 -6.23
CA LYS A 88 -39.52 13.72 -5.87
C LYS A 88 -38.06 14.07 -6.11
N LEU A 89 -37.14 13.17 -5.77
CA LEU A 89 -35.72 13.39 -6.04
C LEU A 89 -35.45 13.44 -7.54
N LEU A 90 -35.96 12.50 -8.34
CA LEU A 90 -35.80 12.52 -9.79
C LEU A 90 -36.35 13.79 -10.42
N LEU A 91 -37.57 14.19 -10.05
CA LEU A 91 -38.20 15.41 -10.58
C LEU A 91 -37.40 16.66 -10.21
N PHE A 92 -36.99 16.80 -8.94
CA PHE A 92 -36.10 17.88 -8.50
C PHE A 92 -34.77 17.90 -9.26
N LEU A 93 -34.16 16.73 -9.51
CA LEU A 93 -32.90 16.67 -10.24
C LEU A 93 -33.06 17.10 -11.70
N VAL A 94 -34.18 16.76 -12.35
CA VAL A 94 -34.48 17.14 -13.73
C VAL A 94 -34.82 18.63 -13.83
N GLU A 95 -35.78 19.12 -13.03
CA GLU A 95 -36.27 20.50 -13.12
C GLU A 95 -35.26 21.54 -12.57
N GLU A 96 -34.62 21.28 -11.41
CA GLU A 96 -33.91 22.31 -10.64
C GLU A 96 -32.36 22.18 -10.62
N VAL A 97 -31.80 21.05 -11.06
CA VAL A 97 -30.38 20.73 -10.79
C VAL A 97 -29.55 20.36 -12.02
N ALA A 98 -29.96 19.36 -12.80
CA ALA A 98 -29.13 18.75 -13.84
C ALA A 98 -28.98 19.63 -15.09
N ASP A 99 -29.97 20.48 -15.34
CA ASP A 99 -30.10 21.26 -16.57
C ASP A 99 -30.10 22.78 -16.36
N ARG A 100 -30.07 23.26 -15.11
CA ARG A 100 -29.97 24.69 -14.82
C ARG A 100 -28.59 25.28 -15.17
N PRO A 101 -28.52 26.59 -15.52
CA PRO A 101 -27.28 27.34 -15.67
C PRO A 101 -26.39 27.34 -14.42
N LEU A 102 -25.07 27.47 -14.61
CA LEU A 102 -24.14 27.65 -13.48
C LEU A 102 -24.37 29.01 -12.80
N ARG A 103 -24.63 28.97 -11.49
CA ARG A 103 -24.80 30.17 -10.65
C ARG A 103 -23.62 31.13 -10.70
N ALA A 104 -22.39 30.63 -10.90
CA ALA A 104 -21.19 31.44 -11.11
C ALA A 104 -20.43 30.96 -12.36
N LYS A 105 -19.75 31.87 -13.06
CA LYS A 105 -18.87 31.51 -14.19
C LYS A 105 -17.82 30.50 -13.71
N SER A 106 -17.71 29.37 -14.41
CA SER A 106 -16.66 28.39 -14.12
C SER A 106 -15.30 28.96 -14.48
N ARG A 107 -14.31 28.87 -13.57
CA ARG A 107 -12.90 29.20 -13.88
C ARG A 107 -12.28 28.31 -14.97
N LYS A 108 -12.99 27.27 -15.43
CA LYS A 108 -12.61 26.38 -16.52
C LYS A 108 -13.41 26.58 -17.81
N ALA A 109 -14.43 27.44 -17.80
CA ALA A 109 -15.11 27.81 -19.04
C ALA A 109 -14.24 28.80 -19.80
N THR A 110 -14.19 28.69 -21.13
CA THR A 110 -13.70 29.76 -21.99
C THR A 110 -14.58 31.00 -21.81
N SER A 111 -14.05 32.19 -22.10
CA SER A 111 -14.78 33.46 -22.01
C SER A 111 -16.12 33.43 -22.75
N ASP A 112 -16.16 32.67 -23.83
CA ASP A 112 -17.19 32.72 -24.86
C ASP A 112 -18.29 31.67 -24.68
N THR A 113 -18.21 30.82 -23.64
CA THR A 113 -19.30 29.88 -23.32
C THR A 113 -20.50 30.65 -22.75
N PRO A 114 -21.68 30.69 -23.41
CA PRO A 114 -22.84 31.39 -22.89
C PRO A 114 -23.27 30.78 -21.55
N ARG A 115 -23.66 31.61 -20.58
CA ARG A 115 -24.00 31.15 -19.22
C ARG A 115 -25.12 30.11 -19.25
N ASP A 116 -26.09 30.30 -20.14
CA ASP A 116 -27.29 29.46 -20.23
C ASP A 116 -27.02 28.12 -20.94
N ALA A 117 -25.90 28.01 -21.66
CA ALA A 117 -25.39 26.74 -22.19
C ALA A 117 -24.63 25.92 -21.13
N THR A 118 -24.23 26.54 -20.01
CA THR A 118 -23.54 25.82 -18.93
C THR A 118 -24.53 24.99 -18.10
N ARG A 119 -24.12 23.79 -17.67
CA ARG A 119 -24.95 22.89 -16.83
C ARG A 119 -24.12 22.30 -15.70
N LEU A 120 -24.77 21.80 -14.66
CA LEU A 120 -24.07 21.09 -13.59
C LEU A 120 -23.52 19.75 -14.11
N ALA A 121 -22.25 19.49 -13.82
CA ALA A 121 -21.65 18.19 -14.11
C ALA A 121 -22.27 17.09 -13.23
N TRP A 122 -22.32 15.85 -13.72
CA TRP A 122 -22.88 14.67 -13.05
C TRP A 122 -22.27 14.44 -11.66
N ARG A 123 -21.02 14.85 -11.44
CA ARG A 123 -20.35 14.81 -10.13
C ARG A 123 -21.00 15.76 -9.12
N SER A 124 -21.45 16.92 -9.59
CA SER A 124 -22.24 17.88 -8.80
C SER A 124 -23.66 17.34 -8.57
N VAL A 125 -24.32 16.78 -9.59
CA VAL A 125 -25.65 16.16 -9.43
C VAL A 125 -25.60 14.98 -8.43
N ARG A 126 -24.56 14.14 -8.49
CA ARG A 126 -24.26 13.11 -7.48
C ARG A 126 -24.12 13.66 -6.07
N SER A 127 -23.61 14.89 -5.91
CA SER A 127 -23.51 15.52 -4.59
C SER A 127 -24.88 15.99 -4.06
N TYR A 128 -25.82 16.38 -4.93
CA TYR A 128 -27.24 16.58 -4.56
C TYR A 128 -27.90 15.27 -4.15
N ILE A 129 -27.79 14.22 -4.98
CA ILE A 129 -28.29 12.86 -4.64
C ILE A 129 -27.75 12.43 -3.27
N THR A 130 -26.46 12.62 -2.99
CA THR A 130 -25.86 12.20 -1.72
C THR A 130 -26.37 13.03 -0.54
N ALA A 131 -26.52 14.35 -0.69
CA ALA A 131 -27.07 15.22 0.35
C ALA A 131 -28.56 14.96 0.63
N ILE A 132 -29.36 14.63 -0.39
CA ILE A 132 -30.79 14.33 -0.22
C ILE A 132 -31.00 12.89 0.29
N THR A 133 -30.13 11.94 -0.08
CA THR A 133 -30.08 10.60 0.57
C THR A 133 -29.77 10.72 2.08
N ASP A 134 -28.97 11.72 2.47
CA ASP A 134 -28.63 12.01 3.86
C ASP A 134 -29.82 12.65 4.63
N LEU A 135 -30.60 13.50 3.97
CA LEU A 135 -31.89 13.98 4.50
C LEU A 135 -32.89 12.84 4.67
N TYR A 136 -33.06 11.97 3.66
CA TYR A 136 -33.87 10.76 3.73
C TYR A 136 -33.51 9.87 4.93
N ARG A 137 -32.20 9.63 5.16
CA ARG A 137 -31.74 8.83 6.31
C ARG A 137 -32.17 9.44 7.64
N THR A 138 -32.11 10.77 7.74
CA THR A 138 -32.58 11.52 8.92
C THR A 138 -34.10 11.36 9.10
N GLN A 139 -34.88 11.59 8.03
CA GLN A 139 -36.35 11.42 8.07
C GLN A 139 -36.78 9.99 8.44
N LYS A 140 -36.09 8.98 7.89
CA LYS A 140 -36.36 7.56 8.15
C LYS A 140 -36.06 7.17 9.59
N ALA A 141 -34.92 7.61 10.13
CA ALA A 141 -34.56 7.36 11.52
C ALA A 141 -35.42 8.15 12.54
N LEU A 142 -36.05 9.26 12.11
CA LEU A 142 -37.11 9.94 12.87
C LEU A 142 -38.49 9.29 12.74
N GLY A 143 -38.64 8.24 11.92
CA GLY A 143 -39.93 7.59 11.65
C GLY A 143 -40.89 8.39 10.76
N MET A 144 -40.43 9.51 10.19
CA MET A 144 -41.25 10.38 9.33
C MET A 144 -41.33 9.89 7.88
N ASN A 145 -40.43 8.99 7.47
CA ASN A 145 -40.33 8.51 6.09
C ASN A 145 -40.20 6.98 6.04
N ALA A 146 -41.26 6.32 5.58
CA ALA A 146 -41.35 4.87 5.43
C ALA A 146 -40.94 4.36 4.04
N HIS A 147 -40.64 5.24 3.08
CA HIS A 147 -40.34 4.85 1.70
C HIS A 147 -39.02 4.06 1.58
N PRO A 148 -38.84 3.30 0.48
CA PRO A 148 -37.53 2.73 0.11
C PRO A 148 -36.48 3.83 -0.08
N SER A 149 -35.22 3.41 -0.25
CA SER A 149 -34.11 4.37 -0.41
C SER A 149 -34.30 5.15 -1.72
N PRO A 150 -34.19 6.49 -1.74
CA PRO A 150 -34.33 7.31 -2.96
C PRO A 150 -33.09 7.19 -3.87
N ARG A 151 -32.41 6.04 -3.84
CA ARG A 151 -31.17 5.76 -4.57
C ARG A 151 -31.18 4.31 -5.05
N ASP A 152 -32.36 3.89 -5.48
CA ASP A 152 -32.59 2.66 -6.20
C ASP A 152 -32.23 2.87 -7.68
N ASP A 153 -32.71 2.01 -8.57
CA ASP A 153 -32.08 1.86 -9.88
C ASP A 153 -32.37 3.01 -10.84
N ASN A 154 -33.52 3.70 -10.72
CA ASN A 154 -33.84 4.86 -11.56
C ASN A 154 -32.86 6.02 -11.33
N VAL A 155 -32.60 6.39 -10.06
CA VAL A 155 -31.61 7.44 -9.73
C VAL A 155 -30.19 7.03 -10.12
N ARG A 156 -29.86 5.74 -10.09
CA ARG A 156 -28.55 5.25 -10.57
C ARG A 156 -28.43 5.34 -12.08
N ASP A 157 -29.46 4.98 -12.82
CA ASP A 157 -29.45 4.96 -14.29
C ASP A 157 -29.56 6.36 -14.89
N TYR A 158 -30.33 7.25 -14.26
CA TYR A 158 -30.27 8.69 -14.55
C TYR A 158 -28.87 9.25 -14.28
N LEU A 159 -28.19 8.85 -13.21
CA LEU A 159 -26.81 9.29 -12.98
C LEU A 159 -25.82 8.72 -14.01
N LYS A 160 -26.03 7.49 -14.50
CA LYS A 160 -25.25 6.91 -15.61
C LYS A 160 -25.51 7.67 -16.92
N SER A 161 -26.75 8.06 -17.22
CA SER A 161 -27.07 8.81 -18.44
C SER A 161 -26.45 10.21 -18.42
N LEU A 162 -26.51 10.92 -17.29
CA LEU A 162 -25.79 12.18 -17.08
C LEU A 162 -24.27 12.02 -17.20
N GLN A 163 -23.70 10.94 -16.67
CA GLN A 163 -22.28 10.64 -16.82
C GLN A 163 -21.90 10.40 -18.28
N ARG A 164 -22.72 9.69 -19.08
CA ARG A 164 -22.51 9.52 -20.53
C ARG A 164 -22.59 10.85 -21.27
N ARG A 165 -23.65 11.63 -21.05
CA ARG A 165 -23.88 12.97 -21.61
C ARG A 165 -22.68 13.89 -21.38
N ASP A 166 -22.23 13.98 -20.14
CA ASP A 166 -21.11 14.83 -19.77
C ASP A 166 -19.79 14.33 -20.37
N THR A 167 -19.57 13.01 -20.39
CA THR A 167 -18.38 12.41 -21.02
C THR A 167 -18.35 12.69 -22.51
N GLN A 168 -19.47 12.53 -23.22
CA GLN A 168 -19.59 12.84 -24.65
C GLN A 168 -19.35 14.33 -24.92
N ARG A 169 -19.98 15.22 -24.14
CA ARG A 169 -19.77 16.68 -24.26
C ARG A 169 -18.33 17.09 -23.96
N ASP A 170 -17.72 16.53 -22.92
CA ASP A 170 -16.34 16.83 -22.56
C ASP A 170 -15.38 16.31 -23.65
N THR A 171 -15.53 15.07 -24.13
CA THR A 171 -14.75 14.52 -25.25
C THR A 171 -14.93 15.32 -26.55
N GLN A 172 -16.15 15.75 -26.88
CA GLN A 172 -16.42 16.54 -28.08
C GLN A 172 -15.81 17.95 -27.96
N ARG A 173 -16.02 18.65 -26.84
CA ARG A 173 -15.37 19.93 -26.55
C ARG A 173 -13.84 19.82 -26.59
N ASP A 174 -13.29 18.74 -26.03
CA ASP A 174 -11.85 18.52 -25.99
C ASP A 174 -11.31 18.19 -27.41
N LYS A 175 -12.11 17.58 -28.29
CA LYS A 175 -11.81 17.43 -29.72
C LYS A 175 -11.86 18.78 -30.46
N ASP A 176 -12.91 19.57 -30.26
CA ASP A 176 -13.16 20.84 -30.96
C ASP A 176 -12.16 21.94 -30.57
N ASN A 177 -11.77 21.99 -29.28
CA ASN A 177 -10.75 22.92 -28.78
C ASN A 177 -9.31 22.43 -29.01
N TYR A 178 -9.11 21.35 -29.79
CA TYR A 178 -7.82 20.69 -29.98
C TYR A 178 -7.06 20.47 -28.65
N ALA A 179 -7.79 20.04 -27.62
CA ALA A 179 -7.23 19.86 -26.30
C ALA A 179 -6.12 18.79 -26.36
N ASP A 180 -4.96 19.16 -25.81
CA ASP A 180 -3.78 18.30 -25.79
C ASP A 180 -4.11 16.90 -25.26
N LYS A 181 -3.98 15.90 -26.15
CA LYS A 181 -4.30 14.50 -25.91
C LYS A 181 -3.32 13.84 -24.92
N GLY A 182 -2.19 14.48 -24.62
CA GLY A 182 -1.27 14.06 -23.56
C GLY A 182 -1.76 14.37 -22.15
N ARG A 183 -2.75 15.27 -21.98
CA ARG A 183 -3.33 15.61 -20.67
C ARG A 183 -3.88 14.38 -19.95
N ASP A 184 -3.62 14.30 -18.66
CA ASP A 184 -3.99 13.17 -17.78
C ASP A 184 -3.46 11.78 -18.19
N THR A 185 -2.64 11.66 -19.24
CA THR A 185 -2.03 10.39 -19.69
C THR A 185 -0.73 10.04 -18.95
N LEU A 186 0.04 9.10 -19.49
CA LEU A 186 1.43 8.85 -19.07
C LEU A 186 2.30 10.12 -19.19
N LEU A 187 2.04 10.97 -20.19
CA LEU A 187 2.76 12.22 -20.46
C LEU A 187 2.49 13.34 -19.43
N ASP A 188 1.39 13.29 -18.67
CA ASP A 188 1.14 14.26 -17.58
C ASP A 188 1.86 13.83 -16.29
N GLY A 189 2.82 14.66 -15.88
CA GLY A 189 3.63 14.47 -14.67
C GLY A 189 5.01 15.07 -14.83
N TYR A 190 6.03 14.29 -14.48
CA TYR A 190 7.44 14.56 -14.73
C TYR A 190 8.20 13.22 -14.68
N THR A 191 9.34 13.16 -15.37
CA THR A 191 10.36 12.11 -15.25
C THR A 191 11.25 12.33 -14.03
N GLU A 192 12.05 11.33 -13.63
CA GLU A 192 13.02 11.51 -12.55
C GLU A 192 14.07 12.59 -12.86
N GLN A 193 14.50 12.71 -14.12
CA GLN A 193 15.46 13.73 -14.55
C GLN A 193 14.88 15.15 -14.45
N GLU A 194 13.62 15.32 -14.82
CA GLU A 194 12.89 16.58 -14.62
C GLU A 194 12.68 16.89 -13.13
N PHE A 195 12.45 15.88 -12.29
CA PHE A 195 12.35 16.06 -10.85
C PHE A 195 13.68 16.48 -10.20
N GLU A 196 14.79 15.86 -10.62
CA GLU A 196 16.14 16.29 -10.23
C GLU A 196 16.41 17.73 -10.66
N ARG A 197 15.94 18.14 -11.86
CA ARG A 197 16.01 19.53 -12.34
C ARG A 197 15.18 20.47 -11.46
N VAL A 198 13.94 20.13 -11.11
CA VAL A 198 13.12 20.93 -10.18
C VAL A 198 13.82 21.10 -8.84
N CYS A 199 14.45 20.05 -8.29
CA CYS A 199 15.22 20.14 -7.05
C CYS A 199 16.45 21.05 -7.20
N ARG A 200 17.18 20.95 -8.33
CA ARG A 200 18.32 21.83 -8.65
C ARG A 200 17.92 23.30 -8.75
N GLU A 201 16.83 23.61 -9.45
CA GLU A 201 16.32 24.98 -9.59
C GLU A 201 15.86 25.56 -8.25
N LEU A 202 15.27 24.75 -7.36
CA LEU A 202 14.89 25.20 -6.02
C LEU A 202 16.11 25.55 -5.15
N TRP A 203 17.21 24.79 -5.25
CA TRP A 203 18.47 25.15 -4.61
C TRP A 203 19.09 26.41 -5.22
N ALA A 204 19.25 26.46 -6.54
CA ALA A 204 19.92 27.55 -7.24
C ALA A 204 19.20 28.91 -7.12
N ARG A 205 17.86 28.92 -7.16
CA ARG A 205 17.05 30.15 -7.05
C ARG A 205 16.69 30.53 -5.62
N GLY A 206 17.24 29.80 -4.64
CA GLY A 206 16.93 29.98 -3.21
C GLY A 206 17.19 31.39 -2.70
N VAL A 207 18.25 32.06 -3.18
CA VAL A 207 18.85 33.29 -2.63
C VAL A 207 17.82 34.33 -2.13
N ALA A 208 16.87 34.74 -2.97
CA ALA A 208 15.91 35.80 -2.63
C ALA A 208 14.78 35.38 -1.67
N SER A 209 14.60 34.09 -1.41
CA SER A 209 13.60 33.59 -0.44
C SER A 209 13.92 32.13 -0.04
N PRO A 210 15.01 31.90 0.72
CA PRO A 210 15.59 30.56 0.84
C PRO A 210 14.66 29.60 1.58
N GLU A 211 14.05 30.05 2.68
CA GLU A 211 13.05 29.29 3.42
C GLU A 211 11.89 28.83 2.53
N CYS A 212 11.37 29.70 1.65
CA CYS A 212 10.27 29.34 0.77
C CYS A 212 10.66 28.28 -0.27
N HIS A 213 11.88 28.36 -0.81
CA HIS A 213 12.39 27.39 -1.76
C HIS A 213 12.68 26.04 -1.08
N LEU A 214 13.34 26.04 0.08
CA LEU A 214 13.61 24.84 0.89
C LEU A 214 12.31 24.18 1.39
N ARG A 215 11.32 24.96 1.85
CA ARG A 215 9.98 24.44 2.19
C ARG A 215 9.29 23.79 0.99
N THR A 216 9.44 24.36 -0.21
CA THR A 216 8.86 23.82 -1.45
C THR A 216 9.58 22.55 -1.91
N LEU A 217 10.90 22.48 -1.72
CA LEU A 217 11.71 21.29 -1.91
C LEU A 217 11.21 20.16 -0.99
N VAL A 218 11.11 20.40 0.32
CA VAL A 218 10.57 19.45 1.30
C VAL A 218 9.15 19.00 0.95
N ASP A 219 8.26 19.92 0.60
CA ASP A 219 6.89 19.58 0.15
C ASP A 219 6.92 18.59 -1.03
N LEU A 220 7.69 18.90 -2.08
CA LEU A 220 7.82 18.05 -3.26
C LEU A 220 8.45 16.69 -2.96
N LEU A 221 9.53 16.64 -2.18
CA LEU A 221 10.22 15.41 -1.78
C LEU A 221 9.29 14.50 -0.94
N LEU A 222 8.53 15.04 0.02
CA LEU A 222 7.51 14.29 0.79
C LEU A 222 6.42 13.71 -0.13
N GLY A 223 6.06 14.44 -1.19
CA GLY A 223 5.10 13.97 -2.18
C GLY A 223 5.63 12.83 -3.03
N HIS A 224 6.89 12.94 -3.46
CA HIS A 224 7.53 11.99 -4.38
C HIS A 224 8.02 10.72 -3.67
N TYR A 225 8.82 10.85 -2.62
CA TYR A 225 9.47 9.71 -1.94
C TYR A 225 8.57 9.01 -0.92
N MET A 226 7.61 9.72 -0.32
CA MET A 226 6.70 9.17 0.69
C MET A 226 5.26 9.02 0.18
N LEU A 227 4.96 9.38 -1.08
CA LEU A 227 3.65 9.30 -1.74
C LEU A 227 2.50 10.02 -0.98
N THR A 228 2.84 11.01 -0.15
CA THR A 228 1.89 11.76 0.68
C THR A 228 1.01 12.69 -0.17
N ARG A 229 -0.19 13.05 0.31
CA ARG A 229 -1.03 14.01 -0.43
C ARG A 229 -0.67 15.43 -0.02
N GLY A 230 -0.82 16.38 -0.95
CA GLY A 230 -0.61 17.80 -0.65
C GLY A 230 -1.45 18.34 0.51
N GLY A 231 -2.63 17.75 0.80
CA GLY A 231 -3.41 18.08 2.01
C GLY A 231 -2.71 17.62 3.29
N ASP A 232 -2.38 16.33 3.36
CA ASP A 232 -1.74 15.70 4.51
C ASP A 232 -0.39 16.36 4.83
N ARG A 233 0.43 16.68 3.81
CA ARG A 233 1.69 17.43 3.98
C ARG A 233 1.52 18.80 4.66
N ARG A 234 0.44 19.54 4.34
CA ARG A 234 0.17 20.86 4.97
C ARG A 234 -0.36 20.73 6.40
N ALA A 235 -0.90 19.58 6.77
CA ALA A 235 -1.34 19.27 8.13
C ALA A 235 -0.17 18.79 9.00
N ALA A 236 0.83 18.11 8.43
CA ALA A 236 1.95 17.53 9.17
C ALA A 236 2.62 18.53 10.12
N GLU A 237 2.82 18.08 11.36
CA GLU A 237 3.54 18.75 12.44
C GLU A 237 4.95 18.15 12.59
N ILE A 238 5.87 18.83 13.28
CA ILE A 238 7.20 18.24 13.53
C ILE A 238 7.13 17.05 14.51
N SER A 239 6.11 16.99 15.37
CA SER A 239 5.79 15.84 16.24
C SER A 239 5.29 14.61 15.50
N ASP A 240 4.88 14.75 14.24
CA ASP A 240 4.58 13.61 13.36
C ASP A 240 5.86 12.93 12.82
N LEU A 241 7.03 13.56 13.00
CA LEU A 241 8.32 13.07 12.52
C LEU A 241 9.12 12.37 13.61
N PHE A 242 9.68 11.22 13.27
CA PHE A 242 10.65 10.52 14.13
C PHE A 242 11.59 9.64 13.33
N THR A 243 12.54 9.02 14.02
CA THR A 243 13.38 7.96 13.46
C THR A 243 13.64 6.85 14.48
N PHE A 244 14.17 5.75 13.98
CA PHE A 244 14.79 4.65 14.70
C PHE A 244 15.75 3.94 13.74
N GLU A 245 16.76 3.25 14.26
CA GLU A 245 17.73 2.52 13.42
C GLU A 245 17.16 1.15 13.03
N PHE A 246 17.22 0.79 11.74
CA PHE A 246 16.99 -0.59 11.31
C PHE A 246 18.21 -1.46 11.70
N SER A 247 18.00 -2.76 11.88
CA SER A 247 19.08 -3.72 12.13
C SER A 247 20.19 -3.64 11.07
N GLY A 248 21.44 -3.95 11.47
CA GLY A 248 22.64 -3.88 10.61
C GLY A 248 22.65 -4.76 9.36
N GLU A 249 21.56 -5.50 9.12
CA GLU A 249 21.32 -6.31 7.92
C GLU A 249 20.94 -5.47 6.69
N GLU A 250 20.56 -4.20 6.85
CA GLU A 250 20.13 -3.36 5.72
C GLU A 250 21.28 -3.02 4.75
N GLY A 251 22.52 -2.96 5.23
CA GLY A 251 23.73 -2.74 4.44
C GLY A 251 24.90 -2.16 5.25
N PRO A 252 26.04 -1.86 4.60
CA PRO A 252 27.25 -1.38 5.28
C PRO A 252 27.11 0.02 5.91
N THR A 253 26.08 0.79 5.58
CA THR A 253 25.79 2.08 6.23
C THR A 253 24.61 1.95 7.20
N ARG A 254 24.73 2.57 8.38
CA ARG A 254 23.65 2.74 9.38
C ARG A 254 22.35 3.20 8.71
N CYS A 255 21.30 2.38 8.81
CA CYS A 255 20.06 2.57 8.06
C CYS A 255 18.98 3.21 8.94
N ILE A 256 18.94 4.54 8.91
CA ILE A 256 18.11 5.38 9.78
C ILE A 256 17.04 6.09 8.92
N PRO A 257 15.82 5.53 8.79
CA PRO A 257 14.72 6.12 8.01
C PRO A 257 14.11 7.37 8.64
N LEU A 258 13.74 8.34 7.80
CA LEU A 258 12.75 9.35 8.18
C LEU A 258 11.36 8.70 8.22
N ILE A 259 10.68 8.79 9.35
CA ILE A 259 9.31 8.35 9.52
C ILE A 259 8.40 9.58 9.65
N LEU A 260 7.28 9.56 8.93
CA LEU A 260 6.18 10.51 9.10
C LEU A 260 4.92 9.69 9.41
N THR A 261 4.27 9.97 10.53
CA THR A 261 2.94 9.41 10.83
C THR A 261 1.82 10.41 10.58
N THR A 262 0.61 9.93 10.40
CA THR A 262 -0.60 10.75 10.53
C THR A 262 -1.77 9.91 11.00
N ARG A 263 -2.66 10.52 11.80
CA ARG A 263 -3.98 9.98 12.14
C ARG A 263 -5.12 10.69 11.40
N ALA A 264 -4.81 11.77 10.67
CA ALA A 264 -5.77 12.59 9.97
C ALA A 264 -5.52 12.58 8.46
N GLY A 265 -6.60 12.62 7.67
CA GLY A 265 -6.49 12.71 6.23
C GLY A 265 -7.85 12.59 5.55
N LYS A 266 -7.95 13.05 4.30
CA LYS A 266 -9.24 13.10 3.57
C LYS A 266 -9.96 11.74 3.46
N GLN A 267 -9.22 10.63 3.51
CA GLN A 267 -9.78 9.27 3.52
C GLN A 267 -9.64 8.55 4.87
N ASN A 268 -8.93 9.14 5.83
CA ASN A 268 -8.68 8.57 7.14
C ASN A 268 -9.64 9.22 8.15
N GLN A 269 -10.92 8.87 8.03
CA GLN A 269 -12.01 9.45 8.84
C GLN A 269 -12.08 8.86 10.26
N HIS A 270 -11.37 7.75 10.52
CA HIS A 270 -11.46 6.96 11.76
C HIS A 270 -10.20 7.05 12.64
N GLY A 271 -9.28 7.99 12.39
CA GLY A 271 -8.09 8.16 13.23
C GLY A 271 -7.03 7.06 13.11
N ARG A 272 -7.08 6.22 12.05
CA ARG A 272 -6.16 5.10 11.85
C ARG A 272 -4.73 5.64 11.77
N LEU A 273 -3.77 4.99 12.42
CA LEU A 273 -2.37 5.37 12.23
C LEU A 273 -1.94 4.97 10.81
N GLU A 274 -1.63 5.96 9.98
CA GLU A 274 -0.92 5.80 8.71
C GLU A 274 0.54 6.20 8.90
N THR A 275 1.45 5.41 8.35
CA THR A 275 2.89 5.66 8.43
C THR A 275 3.47 5.75 7.02
N ALA A 276 4.41 6.66 6.84
CA ALA A 276 5.21 6.82 5.64
C ALA A 276 6.70 6.80 6.02
N GLY A 277 7.57 6.30 5.14
CA GLY A 277 9.00 6.22 5.38
C GLY A 277 9.82 6.58 4.15
N ALA A 278 10.99 7.18 4.36
CA ALA A 278 12.01 7.41 3.34
C ALA A 278 13.42 7.14 3.92
N LEU A 279 14.35 6.72 3.08
CA LEU A 279 15.77 6.56 3.44
C LEU A 279 16.58 7.74 2.88
N ARG A 280 17.83 7.92 3.33
CA ARG A 280 18.77 8.84 2.66
C ARG A 280 18.95 8.37 1.22
N ASN A 281 18.86 9.30 0.26
CA ASN A 281 19.10 9.00 -1.14
C ASN A 281 20.61 9.01 -1.42
N ARG A 282 21.09 8.13 -2.31
CA ARG A 282 22.48 8.14 -2.81
C ARG A 282 22.89 9.50 -3.37
N LYS A 283 22.00 10.19 -4.09
CA LYS A 283 22.21 11.57 -4.56
C LYS A 283 21.77 12.57 -3.46
N PRO A 284 22.66 13.46 -2.96
CA PRO A 284 22.30 14.44 -1.93
C PRO A 284 21.23 15.44 -2.40
N LEU A 285 21.26 15.83 -3.68
CA LEU A 285 20.34 16.79 -4.31
C LEU A 285 18.85 16.44 -4.12
N ILE A 286 18.52 15.15 -4.12
CA ILE A 286 17.15 14.60 -3.99
C ILE A 286 16.97 13.78 -2.72
N CYS A 287 17.87 13.94 -1.75
CA CYS A 287 17.78 13.28 -0.46
C CYS A 287 16.64 13.88 0.36
N MET A 288 15.57 13.13 0.62
CA MET A 288 14.46 13.56 1.49
C MET A 288 14.97 14.05 2.85
N LEU A 289 15.85 13.29 3.49
CA LEU A 289 16.43 13.68 4.78
C LEU A 289 17.32 14.92 4.67
N GLY A 290 18.13 15.04 3.61
CA GLY A 290 18.97 16.21 3.38
C GLY A 290 18.15 17.48 3.15
N GLY A 291 17.16 17.43 2.26
CA GLY A 291 16.24 18.56 2.01
C GLY A 291 15.46 18.98 3.26
N LEU A 292 15.01 18.00 4.07
CA LEU A 292 14.41 18.28 5.39
C LEU A 292 15.40 18.97 6.33
N ALA A 293 16.61 18.44 6.45
CA ALA A 293 17.61 18.94 7.38
C ALA A 293 18.03 20.38 7.06
N PHE A 294 18.34 20.69 5.80
CA PHE A 294 18.69 22.06 5.40
C PHE A 294 17.51 23.03 5.52
N TYR A 295 16.27 22.57 5.30
CA TYR A 295 15.09 23.39 5.57
C TYR A 295 14.94 23.74 7.06
N LEU A 296 15.10 22.76 7.95
CA LEU A 296 15.04 22.98 9.40
C LEU A 296 16.23 23.81 9.92
N LEU A 297 17.43 23.60 9.36
CA LEU A 297 18.62 24.38 9.68
C LEU A 297 18.39 25.86 9.35
N TYR A 298 17.98 26.14 8.11
CA TYR A 298 17.68 27.51 7.70
C TYR A 298 16.57 28.12 8.55
N ARG A 299 15.51 27.36 8.82
CA ARG A 299 14.36 27.82 9.60
C ARG A 299 14.71 28.20 11.04
N TRP A 300 15.52 27.42 11.75
CA TRP A 300 15.78 27.63 13.18
C TRP A 300 17.07 28.38 13.51
N ASP A 301 18.09 28.30 12.65
CA ASP A 301 19.40 28.94 12.90
C ASP A 301 19.70 30.12 11.94
N LEU A 302 18.87 30.34 10.89
CA LEU A 302 19.02 31.44 9.91
C LEU A 302 17.73 32.26 9.71
N THR A 303 16.74 32.14 10.60
CA THR A 303 15.60 33.08 10.71
C THR A 303 15.28 33.36 12.18
N ASP A 304 14.39 34.33 12.44
CA ASP A 304 13.96 34.70 13.79
C ASP A 304 13.06 33.64 14.50
N GLU A 305 12.78 32.48 13.88
CA GLU A 305 12.01 31.42 14.53
C GLU A 305 12.90 30.60 15.49
N PRO A 306 12.66 30.65 16.81
CA PRO A 306 13.52 29.95 17.76
C PRO A 306 13.39 28.43 17.65
N PHE A 307 14.52 27.74 17.89
CA PHE A 307 14.58 26.29 18.01
C PHE A 307 13.51 25.74 19.00
N PRO A 308 12.84 24.60 18.71
CA PRO A 308 11.75 24.10 19.54
C PRO A 308 12.13 23.81 21.00
N ASP A 309 11.22 24.14 21.92
CA ASP A 309 11.35 23.75 23.33
C ASP A 309 10.62 22.44 23.60
N PHE A 310 11.39 21.36 23.77
CA PHE A 310 10.85 20.03 24.08
C PHE A 310 10.45 19.84 25.56
N GLY A 311 10.59 20.87 26.41
CA GLY A 311 10.28 20.77 27.84
C GLY A 311 8.80 20.57 28.16
N ARG A 312 7.88 20.99 27.28
CA ARG A 312 6.44 20.79 27.41
C ARG A 312 5.82 20.53 26.04
N ARG A 313 4.97 19.51 25.91
CA ARG A 313 4.29 19.12 24.66
C ARG A 313 3.64 20.30 23.92
N ALA A 314 2.85 21.10 24.65
CA ALA A 314 2.17 22.28 24.12
C ALA A 314 3.10 23.40 23.60
N ALA A 315 4.41 23.34 23.88
CA ALA A 315 5.37 24.31 23.35
C ALA A 315 5.87 23.93 21.94
N TRP A 316 5.65 22.69 21.47
CA TRP A 316 6.27 22.21 20.23
C TRP A 316 5.42 21.28 19.36
N TYR A 317 4.41 20.57 19.89
CA TYR A 317 3.57 19.65 19.12
C TYR A 317 2.89 20.36 17.94
N ASP A 318 2.24 21.50 18.16
CA ASP A 318 1.50 22.20 17.10
C ASP A 318 2.38 22.91 16.05
N ILE A 319 3.72 22.81 16.14
CA ILE A 319 4.64 23.42 15.16
C ILE A 319 4.52 22.67 13.82
N ARG A 320 4.03 23.36 12.80
CA ARG A 320 3.85 22.80 11.45
C ARG A 320 5.20 22.46 10.85
N LEU A 321 5.27 21.31 10.19
CA LEU A 321 6.42 20.95 9.38
C LEU A 321 6.61 21.96 8.25
N ILE A 322 5.61 22.14 7.38
CA ILE A 322 5.63 23.21 6.36
C ILE A 322 4.73 24.37 6.78
N LYS A 323 5.28 25.31 7.57
CA LYS A 323 4.56 26.48 8.07
C LYS A 323 4.03 27.39 6.94
N GLY A 324 2.97 28.13 7.24
CA GLY A 324 2.48 29.23 6.41
C GLY A 324 3.53 30.32 6.20
N GLY A 325 3.26 31.24 5.26
CA GLY A 325 4.00 32.51 5.25
C GLY A 325 3.45 33.43 6.33
N SER A 326 4.28 34.33 6.85
CA SER A 326 3.80 35.51 7.58
C SER A 326 2.78 36.25 6.71
N GLY A 327 1.54 36.34 7.18
CA GLY A 327 0.53 37.19 6.56
C GLY A 327 1.01 38.64 6.59
N ARG A 328 0.75 39.41 5.52
CA ARG A 328 1.02 40.85 5.52
C ARG A 328 0.26 41.47 6.71
N GLY A 329 0.98 41.86 7.76
CA GLY A 329 0.42 42.41 9.01
C GLY A 329 0.67 41.59 10.28
N SER A 330 1.19 40.36 10.22
CA SER A 330 1.62 39.60 11.40
C SER A 330 3.13 39.69 11.57
N GLY A 331 3.57 40.47 12.58
CA GLY A 331 4.96 40.41 13.06
C GLY A 331 5.21 39.03 13.67
N GLY A 332 6.22 38.32 13.15
CA GLY A 332 6.39 36.88 13.40
C GLY A 332 5.46 36.04 12.54
N ALA A 333 6.04 35.07 11.81
CA ALA A 333 5.26 34.04 11.13
C ALA A 333 4.73 33.05 12.18
N ASP A 334 3.42 32.84 12.25
CA ASP A 334 2.83 31.81 13.10
C ASP A 334 3.32 30.42 12.65
N ARG A 335 4.24 29.86 13.44
CA ARG A 335 4.83 28.53 13.22
C ARG A 335 3.82 27.38 13.35
N THR A 336 2.63 27.63 13.90
CA THR A 336 1.52 26.68 14.01
C THR A 336 0.49 26.80 12.88
N ALA A 337 0.53 27.90 12.11
CA ALA A 337 -0.34 28.10 10.95
C ALA A 337 0.04 27.17 9.79
N ALA A 338 -0.89 26.32 9.38
CA ALA A 338 -0.73 25.45 8.22
C ALA A 338 -0.61 26.26 6.92
N LEU A 339 0.25 25.81 6.00
CA LEU A 339 0.35 26.40 4.67
C LEU A 339 -1.00 26.36 3.94
N SER A 340 -1.39 27.45 3.27
CA SER A 340 -2.64 27.48 2.50
C SER A 340 -2.54 26.62 1.24
N TYR A 341 -3.68 26.08 0.76
CA TYR A 341 -3.71 25.30 -0.47
C TYR A 341 -3.24 26.11 -1.69
N ASN A 342 -3.65 27.39 -1.79
CA ASN A 342 -3.26 28.25 -2.90
C ASN A 342 -1.76 28.53 -2.85
N THR A 343 -1.22 28.89 -1.68
CA THR A 343 0.23 29.11 -1.50
C THR A 343 1.03 27.87 -1.88
N GLN A 344 0.65 26.67 -1.42
CA GLN A 344 1.32 25.42 -1.82
C GLN A 344 1.23 25.19 -3.35
N ARG A 345 0.04 25.40 -3.95
CA ARG A 345 -0.16 25.24 -5.40
C ARG A 345 0.73 26.20 -6.19
N ASP A 346 0.78 27.46 -5.80
CA ASP A 346 1.44 28.51 -6.57
C ASP A 346 2.96 28.38 -6.47
N TRP A 347 3.50 27.98 -5.31
CA TRP A 347 4.92 27.62 -5.17
C TRP A 347 5.29 26.35 -5.97
N VAL A 348 4.44 25.31 -5.99
CA VAL A 348 4.66 24.13 -6.84
C VAL A 348 4.62 24.49 -8.33
N VAL A 349 3.70 25.37 -8.75
CA VAL A 349 3.67 25.91 -10.12
C VAL A 349 4.94 26.68 -10.45
N LYS A 350 5.43 27.52 -9.52
CA LYS A 350 6.66 28.30 -9.68
C LYS A 350 7.89 27.39 -9.84
N ALA A 351 8.03 26.38 -8.96
CA ALA A 351 9.11 25.40 -8.99
C ALA A 351 9.16 24.62 -10.32
N PHE A 352 8.00 24.25 -10.85
CA PHE A 352 7.89 23.59 -12.15
C PHE A 352 8.22 24.54 -13.30
N GLY A 353 7.76 25.79 -13.23
CA GLY A 353 8.10 26.83 -14.21
C GLY A 353 9.61 27.08 -14.32
N TYR A 354 10.34 27.03 -13.21
CA TYR A 354 11.81 27.15 -13.23
C TYR A 354 12.50 26.04 -14.04
N ALA A 355 12.00 24.81 -13.96
CA ALA A 355 12.59 23.63 -14.60
C ALA A 355 12.01 23.30 -15.99
N GLY A 356 11.02 24.06 -16.47
CA GLY A 356 10.29 23.79 -17.71
C GLY A 356 9.25 22.66 -17.63
N VAL A 357 8.88 22.22 -16.42
CA VAL A 357 7.97 21.08 -16.21
C VAL A 357 6.51 21.48 -16.43
N VAL A 358 5.85 20.85 -17.40
CA VAL A 358 4.43 21.08 -17.70
C VAL A 358 3.59 19.91 -17.20
N SER A 359 2.88 20.10 -16.08
CA SER A 359 1.85 19.16 -15.62
C SER A 359 0.55 19.88 -15.26
N GLN A 360 -0.58 19.26 -15.56
CA GLN A 360 -1.91 19.71 -15.13
C GLN A 360 -2.10 19.51 -13.62
N LYS A 361 -1.53 18.43 -13.09
CA LYS A 361 -1.55 18.11 -11.65
C LYS A 361 -0.56 19.04 -10.92
N LYS A 362 -1.04 19.71 -9.86
CA LYS A 362 -0.22 20.58 -9.00
C LYS A 362 0.10 19.87 -7.69
N THR A 363 -0.55 20.21 -6.57
CA THR A 363 -0.23 19.67 -5.22
C THR A 363 -0.45 18.15 -5.00
N HIS A 364 -0.91 17.41 -6.01
CA HIS A 364 -1.01 15.94 -6.00
C HIS A 364 0.03 15.25 -6.90
N VAL A 365 0.74 15.98 -7.76
CA VAL A 365 1.59 15.41 -8.81
C VAL A 365 2.70 14.51 -8.25
N GLY A 366 3.32 14.89 -7.13
CA GLY A 366 4.38 14.11 -6.49
C GLY A 366 3.94 12.68 -6.14
N ARG A 367 2.70 12.51 -5.63
CA ARG A 367 2.16 11.19 -5.30
C ARG A 367 1.94 10.31 -6.54
N SER A 368 1.55 10.90 -7.67
CA SER A 368 1.37 10.16 -8.92
C SER A 368 2.70 9.88 -9.63
N SER A 369 3.58 10.88 -9.75
CA SER A 369 4.88 10.71 -10.39
C SER A 369 5.80 9.80 -9.58
N GLY A 370 5.86 9.93 -8.25
CA GLY A 370 6.65 9.04 -7.39
C GLY A 370 6.21 7.58 -7.47
N ALA A 371 4.91 7.32 -7.64
CA ALA A 371 4.41 5.97 -7.86
C ALA A 371 4.83 5.41 -9.24
N LYS A 372 4.72 6.22 -10.32
CA LYS A 372 5.26 5.88 -11.65
C LYS A 372 6.78 5.63 -11.59
N THR A 373 7.54 6.47 -10.89
CA THR A 373 9.00 6.32 -10.72
C THR A 373 9.34 5.03 -9.98
N ALA A 374 8.60 4.67 -8.93
CA ALA A 374 8.82 3.42 -8.21
C ALA A 374 8.58 2.19 -9.09
N GLU A 375 7.49 2.20 -9.88
CA GLU A 375 7.14 1.15 -10.84
C GLU A 375 8.23 0.98 -11.90
N LEU A 376 8.67 2.08 -12.53
CA LEU A 376 9.76 2.10 -13.52
C LEU A 376 11.10 1.61 -12.94
N LYS A 377 11.33 1.78 -11.64
CA LYS A 377 12.50 1.24 -10.92
C LYS A 377 12.29 -0.19 -10.40
N GLY A 378 11.24 -0.90 -10.81
CA GLY A 378 10.99 -2.29 -10.47
C GLY A 378 10.34 -2.54 -9.10
N ALA A 379 9.75 -1.53 -8.46
CA ALA A 379 8.95 -1.76 -7.25
C ALA A 379 7.61 -2.42 -7.62
N SER A 380 7.32 -3.59 -7.04
CA SER A 380 6.05 -4.29 -7.26
C SER A 380 4.84 -3.47 -6.81
N GLU A 381 3.68 -3.68 -7.45
CA GLU A 381 2.44 -2.98 -7.13
C GLU A 381 2.05 -3.07 -5.64
N ASP A 382 2.25 -4.22 -4.97
CA ASP A 382 2.00 -4.34 -3.52
C ASP A 382 2.84 -3.34 -2.70
N GLN A 383 4.15 -3.26 -2.98
CA GLN A 383 5.04 -2.34 -2.29
C GLN A 383 4.65 -0.88 -2.53
N ILE A 384 4.21 -0.55 -3.75
CA ILE A 384 3.67 0.77 -4.11
C ILE A 384 2.33 1.03 -3.40
N ARG A 385 1.45 0.03 -3.28
CA ARG A 385 0.16 0.14 -2.55
C ARG A 385 0.34 0.31 -1.05
N ARG A 386 1.30 -0.40 -0.46
CA ARG A 386 1.74 -0.19 0.94
C ARG A 386 2.33 1.20 1.10
N ALA A 387 3.27 1.59 0.24
CA ALA A 387 3.91 2.92 0.27
C ALA A 387 2.92 4.06 0.06
N GLY A 388 1.86 3.83 -0.73
CA GLY A 388 0.78 4.79 -0.96
C GLY A 388 -0.26 4.87 0.16
N ARG A 389 -0.28 3.91 1.11
CA ARG A 389 -1.41 3.64 2.02
C ARG A 389 -2.73 3.42 1.27
N TRP A 390 -2.67 2.68 0.16
CA TRP A 390 -3.85 2.29 -0.62
C TRP A 390 -4.45 0.95 -0.15
N ASN A 391 -3.68 0.11 0.54
CA ASN A 391 -4.17 -1.15 1.11
C ASN A 391 -4.98 -0.91 2.39
N GLN A 392 -6.25 -1.33 2.40
CA GLN A 392 -7.14 -1.20 3.56
C GLN A 392 -7.13 -2.42 4.49
N GLU A 393 -6.43 -3.50 4.11
CA GLU A 393 -6.43 -4.77 4.83
C GLU A 393 -6.04 -4.61 6.32
N GLN A 394 -6.77 -5.33 7.18
CA GLN A 394 -6.59 -5.30 8.64
C GLN A 394 -5.20 -5.81 9.04
N MET A 395 -4.67 -6.83 8.36
CA MET A 395 -3.35 -7.40 8.66
C MET A 395 -2.23 -6.35 8.63
N ILE A 396 -2.24 -5.49 7.59
CA ILE A 396 -1.27 -4.39 7.42
C ILE A 396 -1.44 -3.30 8.49
N GLY A 397 -2.65 -3.15 9.05
CA GLY A 397 -2.94 -2.15 10.09
C GLY A 397 -2.61 -2.59 11.51
N CYS A 398 -2.64 -3.88 11.80
CA CYS A 398 -2.52 -4.40 13.17
C CYS A 398 -1.22 -5.15 13.47
N TYR A 399 -0.60 -5.81 12.48
CA TYR A 399 0.50 -6.75 12.73
C TYR A 399 1.80 -6.44 11.98
N LEU A 400 1.72 -5.78 10.83
CA LEU A 400 2.91 -5.51 10.02
C LEU A 400 3.49 -4.12 10.31
N ASN A 401 4.80 -4.06 10.52
CA ASN A 401 5.55 -2.82 10.37
C ASN A 401 5.26 -2.24 8.97
N SER A 402 4.52 -1.14 8.96
CA SER A 402 3.84 -0.60 7.77
C SER A 402 4.79 -0.17 6.64
N LEU A 403 6.07 0.00 6.96
CA LEU A 403 7.14 0.48 6.09
C LEU A 403 7.51 -0.55 4.99
N PRO A 404 7.32 -0.23 3.70
CA PRO A 404 7.70 -1.10 2.60
C PRO A 404 9.20 -0.91 2.27
N ARG A 405 10.08 -1.58 3.05
CA ARG A 405 11.53 -1.38 2.94
C ARG A 405 12.10 -1.54 1.52
N LYS A 406 11.55 -2.47 0.70
CA LYS A 406 11.97 -2.63 -0.71
C LYS A 406 11.70 -1.38 -1.54
N PHE A 407 10.49 -0.81 -1.44
CA PHE A 407 10.15 0.47 -2.07
C PHE A 407 11.08 1.60 -1.58
N MET A 408 11.33 1.66 -0.27
CA MET A 408 12.19 2.71 0.32
C MET A 408 13.63 2.64 -0.21
N ARG A 409 14.23 1.44 -0.33
CA ARG A 409 15.56 1.24 -0.93
C ARG A 409 15.60 1.62 -2.41
N ILE A 410 14.65 1.11 -3.21
CA ILE A 410 14.52 1.43 -4.64
C ILE A 410 14.45 2.95 -4.86
N MET A 411 13.57 3.63 -4.11
CA MET A 411 13.35 5.06 -4.26
C MET A 411 14.54 5.90 -3.80
N ALA A 412 15.31 5.43 -2.81
CA ALA A 412 16.57 6.04 -2.38
C ALA A 412 17.76 5.76 -3.35
N GLY A 413 17.56 4.97 -4.41
CA GLY A 413 18.59 4.67 -5.42
C GLY A 413 19.41 3.40 -5.16
N HIS A 414 18.91 2.50 -4.30
CA HIS A 414 19.57 1.24 -3.94
C HIS A 414 18.84 0.03 -4.55
N PRO A 415 19.53 -1.10 -4.77
CA PRO A 415 18.87 -2.37 -5.09
C PRO A 415 17.79 -2.76 -4.05
N PRO A 416 16.71 -3.44 -4.45
CA PRO A 416 15.63 -3.86 -3.54
C PRO A 416 16.06 -4.92 -2.50
N GLN A 417 17.18 -5.60 -2.72
CA GLN A 417 17.73 -6.63 -1.85
C GLN A 417 18.11 -6.04 -0.46
N MET A 418 18.09 -6.88 0.56
CA MET A 418 18.64 -6.56 1.88
C MET A 418 20.18 -6.58 1.79
N GLY A 419 20.88 -5.85 2.67
CA GLY A 419 22.35 -5.69 2.61
C GLY A 419 22.87 -4.65 1.61
N CYS A 420 22.01 -4.05 0.79
CA CYS A 420 22.40 -3.14 -0.31
C CYS A 420 22.29 -1.63 0.02
N PHE A 421 21.96 -1.27 1.27
CA PHE A 421 21.89 0.13 1.69
C PHE A 421 23.27 0.70 2.05
N GLU A 422 23.73 1.65 1.24
CA GLU A 422 25.08 2.21 1.32
C GLU A 422 25.09 3.68 0.88
N ILE A 423 25.52 4.59 1.76
CA ILE A 423 25.61 6.04 1.49
C ILE A 423 27.07 6.46 1.67
N ARG A 424 27.82 6.60 0.57
CA ARG A 424 29.27 6.85 0.59
C ARG A 424 29.69 8.07 1.41
N ARG A 425 29.00 9.19 1.23
CA ARG A 425 29.24 10.42 2.03
C ARG A 425 28.99 10.26 3.54
N ALA A 426 28.40 9.15 3.98
CA ALA A 426 28.23 8.81 5.39
C ALA A 426 29.35 7.91 5.96
N GLY A 427 30.34 7.53 5.15
CA GLY A 427 31.51 6.77 5.60
C GLY A 427 32.49 7.58 6.45
N ILE A 428 32.43 8.92 6.39
CA ILE A 428 33.19 9.81 7.27
C ILE A 428 32.24 10.35 8.36
N THR A 429 32.57 10.06 9.62
CA THR A 429 31.84 10.59 10.78
C THR A 429 32.19 12.07 10.99
N PRO A 430 31.21 12.98 11.10
CA PRO A 430 31.50 14.39 11.35
C PRO A 430 32.05 14.63 12.75
N PRO A 431 33.04 15.54 12.93
CA PRO A 431 33.55 15.92 14.24
C PRO A 431 32.47 16.46 15.20
N ASP A 432 32.54 16.06 16.47
CA ASP A 432 31.61 16.51 17.53
C ASP A 432 31.57 18.04 17.70
N SER A 433 32.69 18.73 17.43
CA SER A 433 32.77 20.19 17.43
C SER A 433 31.84 20.82 16.39
N LEU A 434 31.78 20.26 15.18
CA LEU A 434 30.87 20.72 14.13
C LEU A 434 29.42 20.30 14.40
N LEU A 435 29.20 19.08 14.91
CA LEU A 435 27.86 18.60 15.26
C LEU A 435 27.20 19.49 16.32
N SER A 436 27.94 19.91 17.34
CA SER A 436 27.43 20.72 18.45
C SER A 436 27.10 22.17 18.05
N MET A 437 27.62 22.67 16.92
CA MET A 437 27.31 24.01 16.40
C MET A 437 25.93 24.11 15.73
N ILE A 438 25.35 22.99 15.28
CA ILE A 438 24.03 22.97 14.62
C ILE A 438 22.96 22.75 15.71
N TRP A 439 21.99 23.66 15.86
CA TRP A 439 20.99 23.59 16.93
C TRP A 439 21.60 23.28 18.32
N PRO A 440 22.53 24.09 18.87
CA PRO A 440 23.20 23.78 20.16
C PRO A 440 22.23 23.54 21.33
N GLY A 441 21.04 24.14 21.27
CA GLY A 441 19.95 23.87 22.23
C GLY A 441 19.40 22.44 22.23
N LEU A 442 19.75 21.60 21.24
CA LEU A 442 19.40 20.18 21.18
C LEU A 442 20.18 19.34 22.20
N ASP A 443 21.43 19.68 22.50
CA ASP A 443 22.30 18.85 23.36
C ASP A 443 21.78 18.73 24.80
N ARG A 444 21.05 19.75 25.29
CA ARG A 444 20.37 19.72 26.61
C ARG A 444 19.34 18.59 26.76
N TRP A 445 18.87 18.04 25.63
CA TRP A 445 17.87 16.98 25.52
C TRP A 445 18.47 15.58 25.34
N LYS A 446 19.78 15.46 25.11
CA LYS A 446 20.46 14.17 24.91
C LYS A 446 20.21 13.26 26.12
N GLY A 447 19.59 12.11 25.90
CA GLY A 447 19.23 11.15 26.96
C GLY A 447 18.14 11.59 27.94
N ARG A 448 17.46 12.73 27.72
CA ARG A 448 16.40 13.23 28.63
C ARG A 448 15.06 12.50 28.48
N PHE A 449 14.80 11.87 27.34
CA PHE A 449 13.55 11.18 27.06
C PHE A 449 13.73 9.66 27.08
N GLY A 450 12.79 8.96 27.71
CA GLY A 450 12.84 7.49 27.85
C GLY A 450 12.06 6.97 29.06
N PRO A 451 12.13 5.66 29.34
CA PRO A 451 11.41 5.01 30.44
C PRO A 451 12.16 5.03 31.79
N GLY A 452 13.41 5.52 31.83
CA GLY A 452 14.26 5.48 33.01
C GLY A 452 13.90 6.52 34.09
N PRO A 453 14.34 6.33 35.34
CA PRO A 453 14.11 7.29 36.42
C PRO A 453 14.61 8.71 36.06
N GLY A 454 13.76 9.72 36.26
CA GLY A 454 14.08 11.12 35.94
C GLY A 454 14.05 11.48 34.45
N GLN A 455 13.77 10.55 33.55
CA GLN A 455 13.52 10.86 32.14
C GLN A 455 12.09 11.36 31.92
N ILE A 456 11.91 12.22 30.92
CA ILE A 456 10.61 12.72 30.51
C ILE A 456 9.95 11.65 29.64
N ASN A 457 8.75 11.19 30.05
CA ASN A 457 7.95 10.26 29.27
C ASN A 457 7.30 10.98 28.08
N ASP A 458 8.04 11.12 26.99
CA ASP A 458 7.56 11.67 25.72
C ASP A 458 8.21 10.95 24.54
N LEU A 459 7.46 10.02 23.94
CA LEU A 459 7.92 9.22 22.80
C LEU A 459 8.09 10.05 21.52
N ALA A 460 7.30 11.11 21.35
CA ALA A 460 7.42 11.98 20.17
C ALA A 460 8.67 12.84 20.29
N ALA A 461 8.95 13.39 21.48
CA ALA A 461 10.17 14.13 21.75
C ALA A 461 11.39 13.23 21.57
N ALA A 462 11.40 12.02 22.15
CA ALA A 462 12.48 11.04 21.95
C ALA A 462 12.73 10.76 20.46
N GLY A 463 11.67 10.45 19.71
CA GLY A 463 11.73 10.12 18.29
C GLY A 463 12.21 11.28 17.41
N LEU A 464 11.76 12.51 17.69
CA LEU A 464 12.18 13.71 16.96
C LEU A 464 13.60 14.13 17.36
N THR A 465 13.99 14.13 18.64
CA THR A 465 15.34 14.53 19.03
C THR A 465 16.39 13.58 18.46
N ASN A 466 16.12 12.27 18.43
CA ASN A 466 16.98 11.29 17.77
C ASN A 466 17.10 11.57 16.26
N LEU A 467 16.00 11.95 15.61
CA LEU A 467 16.02 12.38 14.21
C LEU A 467 16.87 13.63 14.04
N LEU A 468 16.70 14.68 14.88
CA LEU A 468 17.48 15.91 14.78
C LEU A 468 18.98 15.68 15.01
N PHE A 469 19.38 14.84 15.96
CA PHE A 469 20.79 14.45 16.13
C PHE A 469 21.35 13.81 14.85
N TYR A 470 20.62 12.89 14.24
CA TYR A 470 21.03 12.30 12.97
C TYR A 470 21.04 13.32 11.82
N LEU A 471 20.09 14.27 11.78
CA LEU A 471 20.07 15.32 10.76
C LEU A 471 21.28 16.26 10.85
N ARG A 472 21.91 16.45 12.01
CA ARG A 472 23.23 17.12 12.12
C ARG A 472 24.29 16.40 11.28
N GLU A 473 24.35 15.06 11.37
CA GLU A 473 25.27 14.25 10.55
C GLU A 473 24.95 14.42 9.05
N VAL A 474 23.66 14.35 8.69
CA VAL A 474 23.19 14.52 7.31
C VAL A 474 23.56 15.89 6.73
N ILE A 475 23.40 16.97 7.51
CA ILE A 475 23.76 18.34 7.09
C ILE A 475 25.23 18.40 6.68
N LEU A 476 26.14 17.99 7.57
CA LEU A 476 27.58 18.10 7.34
C LEU A 476 28.06 17.20 6.18
N GLN A 477 27.53 15.98 6.08
CA GLN A 477 27.90 15.04 5.03
C GLN A 477 27.32 15.40 3.64
N ASP A 478 26.09 15.91 3.59
CA ASP A 478 25.48 16.35 2.33
C ASP A 478 26.04 17.73 1.89
N SER A 479 26.43 18.61 2.83
CA SER A 479 26.96 19.95 2.51
C SER A 479 28.31 19.91 1.79
N ALA A 480 29.18 18.96 2.11
CA ALA A 480 30.48 18.75 1.45
C ALA A 480 30.37 18.59 -0.09
N LEU A 481 29.22 18.10 -0.57
CA LEU A 481 28.90 17.94 -2.00
C LEU A 481 27.97 19.03 -2.54
N LEU A 482 27.06 19.57 -1.73
CA LEU A 482 26.08 20.57 -2.15
C LEU A 482 26.66 21.99 -2.20
N ILE A 483 27.61 22.34 -1.32
CA ILE A 483 28.25 23.66 -1.31
C ILE A 483 28.98 23.94 -2.64
N LYS A 484 29.57 22.90 -3.25
CA LYS A 484 30.23 22.95 -4.55
C LYS A 484 29.26 23.12 -5.73
N GLN A 485 28.01 22.68 -5.58
CA GLN A 485 26.98 22.80 -6.61
C GLN A 485 26.16 24.09 -6.51
N PHE A 486 26.09 24.68 -5.32
CA PHE A 486 25.26 25.85 -5.03
C PHE A 486 25.99 26.84 -4.10
N PRO A 487 27.17 27.37 -4.49
CA PRO A 487 27.99 28.21 -3.60
C PRO A 487 27.25 29.46 -3.10
N GLU A 488 26.35 30.01 -3.90
CA GLU A 488 25.53 31.19 -3.56
C GLU A 488 24.35 30.89 -2.60
N SER A 489 24.19 29.67 -2.09
CA SER A 489 23.05 29.35 -1.22
C SER A 489 23.20 30.00 0.16
N PRO A 490 22.22 30.81 0.64
CA PRO A 490 22.32 31.45 1.95
C PRO A 490 22.35 30.49 3.15
N VAL A 491 22.14 29.20 2.93
CA VAL A 491 22.36 28.13 3.94
C VAL A 491 23.81 28.12 4.42
N TRP A 492 24.77 28.44 3.55
CA TRP A 492 26.20 28.42 3.89
C TRP A 492 26.65 29.59 4.77
N ASN A 493 25.77 30.56 5.03
CA ASN A 493 25.99 31.61 6.02
C ASN A 493 25.94 31.09 7.46
N HIS A 494 25.49 29.85 7.69
CA HIS A 494 25.51 29.25 9.02
C HIS A 494 26.96 29.07 9.52
N PRO A 495 27.30 29.52 10.75
CA PRO A 495 28.69 29.54 11.25
C PRO A 495 29.45 28.21 11.18
N VAL A 496 28.75 27.06 11.24
CA VAL A 496 29.38 25.74 11.12
C VAL A 496 30.17 25.54 9.82
N PHE A 497 29.76 26.19 8.72
CA PHE A 497 30.44 26.07 7.43
C PHE A 497 31.64 27.00 7.28
N GLN A 498 31.81 27.95 8.22
CA GLN A 498 32.93 28.87 8.33
C GLN A 498 33.97 28.41 9.36
N HIS A 499 33.65 27.37 10.14
CA HIS A 499 34.53 26.82 11.18
C HIS A 499 35.78 26.16 10.57
N GLU A 500 36.95 26.39 11.17
CA GLU A 500 38.27 25.96 10.64
C GLU A 500 38.39 24.44 10.35
N VAL A 501 37.69 23.61 11.12
CA VAL A 501 37.67 22.13 10.95
C VAL A 501 36.80 21.69 9.76
N TYR A 502 35.81 22.48 9.35
CA TYR A 502 34.84 22.07 8.32
C TYR A 502 35.47 21.83 6.93
N PRO A 503 36.37 22.68 6.40
CA PRO A 503 37.04 22.44 5.12
C PRO A 503 37.77 21.09 5.05
N ALA A 504 38.52 20.72 6.10
CA ALA A 504 39.26 19.46 6.16
C ALA A 504 38.31 18.25 6.16
N PHE A 505 37.25 18.29 6.97
CA PHE A 505 36.20 17.26 6.98
C PHE A 505 35.48 17.17 5.62
N ALA A 506 35.11 18.29 5.00
CA ALA A 506 34.44 18.31 3.70
C ALA A 506 35.33 17.77 2.57
N GLN A 507 36.66 17.95 2.67
CA GLN A 507 37.63 17.34 1.77
C GLN A 507 37.69 15.82 1.95
N GLN A 508 37.73 15.31 3.20
CA GLN A 508 37.69 13.87 3.48
C GLN A 508 36.43 13.21 2.93
N VAL A 509 35.24 13.80 3.18
CA VAL A 509 33.96 13.31 2.61
C VAL A 509 34.00 13.30 1.08
N SER A 510 34.60 14.33 0.46
CA SER A 510 34.69 14.42 -1.00
C SER A 510 35.61 13.35 -1.59
N ALA A 511 36.78 13.12 -0.99
CA ALA A 511 37.74 12.11 -1.42
C ALA A 511 37.15 10.70 -1.30
N PHE A 512 36.56 10.37 -0.14
CA PHE A 512 35.93 9.07 0.11
C PHE A 512 34.75 8.76 -0.83
N VAL A 513 34.07 9.80 -1.36
CA VAL A 513 33.04 9.64 -2.39
C VAL A 513 33.64 9.41 -3.79
N GLN A 514 34.84 9.91 -4.07
CA GLN A 514 35.52 9.78 -5.36
C GLN A 514 36.33 8.47 -5.51
N GLU A 515 36.91 7.93 -4.44
CA GLU A 515 37.79 6.74 -4.48
C GLU A 515 37.10 5.47 -5.02
N GLU A 516 35.77 5.36 -4.89
CA GLU A 516 34.98 4.19 -5.31
C GLU A 516 33.93 4.49 -6.42
N GLU A 517 34.27 5.33 -7.41
CA GLU A 517 33.58 5.25 -8.71
C GLU A 517 33.88 3.95 -9.48
N ARG A 518 34.86 3.15 -9.02
CA ARG A 518 34.98 1.74 -9.42
C ARG A 518 33.92 0.93 -8.66
N PRO A 519 33.03 0.18 -9.34
CA PRO A 519 31.98 -0.57 -8.66
C PRO A 519 32.60 -1.57 -7.69
N SER A 520 32.22 -1.49 -6.41
CA SER A 520 32.72 -2.39 -5.37
C SER A 520 32.48 -3.85 -5.76
N GLN A 521 33.34 -4.77 -5.30
CA GLN A 521 33.18 -6.20 -5.59
C GLN A 521 31.77 -6.69 -5.21
N LEU A 522 31.21 -6.16 -4.11
CA LEU A 522 29.84 -6.44 -3.70
C LEU A 522 28.80 -5.92 -4.69
N ALA A 523 28.96 -4.72 -5.25
CA ALA A 523 28.05 -4.20 -6.27
C ALA A 523 28.10 -5.04 -7.57
N VAL A 524 29.29 -5.44 -8.00
CA VAL A 524 29.48 -6.34 -9.16
C VAL A 524 28.85 -7.70 -8.89
N LEU A 525 29.09 -8.29 -7.71
CA LEU A 525 28.50 -9.58 -7.30
C LEU A 525 26.97 -9.51 -7.23
N VAL A 526 26.39 -8.45 -6.65
CA VAL A 526 24.93 -8.28 -6.57
C VAL A 526 24.28 -8.09 -7.95
N GLN A 527 24.97 -7.44 -8.90
CA GLN A 527 24.51 -7.34 -10.29
C GLN A 527 24.66 -8.67 -11.05
N ALA A 528 25.74 -9.42 -10.81
CA ALA A 528 25.97 -10.73 -11.42
C ALA A 528 25.10 -11.85 -10.83
N MET A 529 24.70 -11.75 -9.56
CA MET A 529 23.98 -12.77 -8.80
C MET A 529 22.74 -13.36 -9.50
N PRO A 530 21.83 -12.57 -10.12
CA PRO A 530 20.69 -13.13 -10.86
C PRO A 530 21.14 -13.98 -12.05
N VAL A 531 22.11 -13.48 -12.84
CA VAL A 531 22.66 -14.18 -14.00
C VAL A 531 23.38 -15.47 -13.57
N LEU A 532 24.16 -15.41 -12.49
CA LEU A 532 24.82 -16.57 -11.90
C LEU A 532 23.80 -17.59 -11.34
N ALA A 533 22.72 -17.13 -10.70
CA ALA A 533 21.68 -18.01 -10.18
C ALA A 533 20.91 -18.72 -11.31
N ASP A 534 20.60 -18.02 -12.39
CA ASP A 534 19.93 -18.63 -13.55
C ASP A 534 20.89 -19.55 -14.35
N TYR A 535 22.19 -19.19 -14.42
CA TYR A 535 23.21 -20.08 -14.97
C TYR A 535 23.39 -21.36 -14.11
N LEU A 536 23.41 -21.25 -12.78
CA LEU A 536 23.46 -22.40 -11.87
C LEU A 536 22.23 -23.30 -12.01
N LYS A 537 21.02 -22.74 -12.07
CA LYS A 537 19.80 -23.51 -12.40
C LYS A 537 19.92 -24.22 -13.75
N SER A 538 20.51 -23.57 -14.76
CA SER A 538 20.74 -24.19 -16.08
C SER A 538 21.75 -25.35 -16.05
N ILE A 539 22.71 -25.32 -15.11
CA ILE A 539 23.63 -26.45 -14.87
C ILE A 539 22.87 -27.57 -14.17
N ASP A 540 22.08 -27.24 -13.14
CA ASP A 540 21.31 -28.21 -12.37
C ASP A 540 20.33 -28.98 -13.26
N SER A 541 19.54 -28.27 -14.07
CA SER A 541 18.62 -28.89 -15.04
C SER A 541 19.33 -29.74 -16.11
N ARG A 542 20.56 -29.38 -16.50
CA ARG A 542 21.39 -30.20 -17.42
C ARG A 542 21.95 -31.43 -16.73
N ASN A 543 22.30 -31.34 -15.45
CA ASN A 543 22.76 -32.48 -14.66
C ASN A 543 21.61 -33.45 -14.38
N GLU A 544 20.42 -32.96 -14.04
CA GLU A 544 19.20 -33.78 -13.92
C GLU A 544 18.91 -34.54 -15.22
N ALA A 545 18.93 -33.87 -16.37
CA ALA A 545 18.75 -34.51 -17.68
C ALA A 545 19.80 -35.62 -17.93
N ARG A 546 21.09 -35.35 -17.68
CA ARG A 546 22.16 -36.35 -17.84
C ARG A 546 22.02 -37.53 -16.87
N VAL A 547 21.52 -37.32 -15.66
CA VAL A 547 21.26 -38.40 -14.69
C VAL A 547 20.08 -39.27 -15.15
N VAL A 548 19.05 -38.69 -15.78
CA VAL A 548 17.95 -39.46 -16.39
C VAL A 548 18.45 -40.29 -17.58
N GLU A 549 19.27 -39.69 -18.44
CA GLU A 549 19.90 -40.36 -19.59
C GLU A 549 20.79 -41.53 -19.16
N LEU A 550 21.73 -41.31 -18.23
CA LEU A 550 22.60 -42.36 -17.69
C LEU A 550 21.82 -43.50 -17.00
N LYS A 551 20.69 -43.20 -16.34
CA LYS A 551 19.81 -44.24 -15.77
C LYS A 551 19.11 -45.05 -16.86
N ALA A 552 18.68 -44.42 -17.95
CA ALA A 552 18.11 -45.12 -19.10
C ALA A 552 19.16 -46.01 -19.78
N GLU A 553 20.38 -45.51 -20.00
CA GLU A 553 21.49 -46.29 -20.54
C GLU A 553 21.87 -47.48 -19.65
N LEU A 554 21.92 -47.30 -18.32
CA LEU A 554 22.20 -48.36 -17.36
C LEU A 554 21.10 -49.44 -17.40
N SER A 555 19.82 -49.05 -17.42
CA SER A 555 18.72 -50.04 -17.56
C SER A 555 18.80 -50.80 -18.89
N ALA A 556 19.30 -50.16 -19.95
CA ALA A 556 19.51 -50.81 -21.25
C ALA A 556 20.76 -51.71 -21.28
N THR A 557 21.82 -51.41 -20.54
CA THR A 557 22.97 -52.34 -20.39
C THR A 557 22.61 -53.53 -19.50
N GLU A 558 21.88 -53.33 -18.40
CA GLU A 558 21.36 -54.40 -17.55
C GLU A 558 20.46 -55.36 -18.34
N ALA A 559 19.54 -54.83 -19.16
CA ALA A 559 18.72 -55.63 -20.06
C ALA A 559 19.56 -56.45 -21.07
N ARG A 560 20.57 -55.82 -21.71
CA ARG A 560 21.48 -56.51 -22.64
C ARG A 560 22.32 -57.60 -21.96
N ILE A 561 22.79 -57.37 -20.73
CA ILE A 561 23.55 -58.38 -19.97
C ILE A 561 22.64 -59.56 -19.61
N THR A 562 21.41 -59.30 -19.19
CA THR A 562 20.43 -60.34 -18.83
C THR A 562 20.05 -61.20 -20.04
N ASP A 563 19.88 -60.59 -21.22
CA ASP A 563 19.60 -61.27 -22.49
C ASP A 563 20.81 -62.08 -23.00
N ALA A 564 22.03 -61.54 -22.87
CA ALA A 564 23.28 -62.25 -23.18
C ALA A 564 23.52 -63.45 -22.26
N GLN A 565 23.22 -63.33 -20.96
CA GLN A 565 23.29 -64.45 -20.01
C GLN A 565 22.22 -65.50 -20.31
N SER A 566 21.00 -65.09 -20.65
CA SER A 566 19.90 -66.01 -21.00
C SER A 566 20.20 -66.81 -22.27
N SER A 567 20.76 -66.16 -23.31
CA SER A 567 21.16 -66.80 -24.56
C SER A 567 22.39 -67.71 -24.38
N GLN A 568 23.38 -67.33 -23.58
CA GLN A 568 24.48 -68.26 -23.22
C GLN A 568 23.98 -69.47 -22.44
N PHE A 569 23.05 -69.30 -21.50
CA PHE A 569 22.46 -70.41 -20.75
C PHE A 569 21.66 -71.35 -21.67
N GLN A 570 20.86 -70.81 -22.60
CA GLN A 570 20.17 -71.61 -23.62
C GLN A 570 21.14 -72.35 -24.56
N ALA A 571 22.28 -71.75 -24.93
CA ALA A 571 23.30 -72.40 -25.74
C ALA A 571 23.97 -73.57 -24.99
N LEU A 572 24.27 -73.41 -23.70
CA LEU A 572 24.81 -74.47 -22.84
C LEU A 572 23.81 -75.62 -22.63
N VAL A 573 22.52 -75.32 -22.43
CA VAL A 573 21.47 -76.32 -22.28
C VAL A 573 21.20 -77.07 -23.59
N SER A 574 21.17 -76.38 -24.74
CA SER A 574 20.91 -76.99 -26.05
C SER A 574 22.09 -77.80 -26.60
N THR A 575 23.32 -77.56 -26.13
CA THR A 575 24.50 -78.40 -26.45
C THR A 575 24.67 -79.62 -25.54
N GLY A 576 23.71 -79.90 -24.64
CA GLY A 576 23.65 -81.16 -23.87
C GLY A 576 24.70 -81.31 -22.76
N LEU A 577 25.46 -80.26 -22.45
CA LEU A 577 26.52 -80.29 -21.45
C LEU A 577 25.96 -80.18 -20.02
N THR A 578 25.91 -81.30 -19.32
CA THR A 578 25.50 -81.36 -17.91
C THR A 578 26.64 -80.90 -17.01
N PHE A 579 26.60 -79.65 -16.54
CA PHE A 579 27.57 -79.11 -15.57
C PHE A 579 26.96 -79.03 -14.16
N GLN A 580 27.58 -79.73 -13.19
CA GLN A 580 27.33 -79.49 -11.77
C GLN A 580 28.06 -78.22 -11.31
N VAL A 581 27.31 -77.16 -11.01
CA VAL A 581 27.88 -75.95 -10.39
C VAL A 581 27.91 -76.13 -8.87
N LYS A 582 29.11 -76.36 -8.31
CA LYS A 582 29.36 -76.13 -6.88
C LYS A 582 29.55 -74.63 -6.66
N ALA A 583 28.69 -74.03 -5.83
CA ALA A 583 28.87 -72.66 -5.39
C ALA A 583 30.03 -72.56 -4.38
N SER A 584 31.11 -71.88 -4.76
CA SER A 584 32.19 -71.48 -3.84
C SER A 584 32.08 -69.97 -3.58
N THR A 585 31.68 -69.61 -2.36
CA THR A 585 31.69 -68.23 -1.88
C THR A 585 33.09 -67.85 -1.40
N THR A 586 33.68 -66.79 -1.98
CA THR A 586 34.84 -66.09 -1.41
C THR A 586 34.47 -64.65 -1.09
N ALA A 587 34.38 -64.36 0.21
CA ALA A 587 34.20 -63.00 0.72
C ALA A 587 35.53 -62.23 0.71
N VAL A 588 35.46 -60.91 0.60
CA VAL A 588 36.56 -59.99 0.93
C VAL A 588 36.09 -59.06 2.04
N MET A 589 36.99 -58.79 2.98
CA MET A 589 36.71 -58.25 4.31
C MET A 589 36.57 -56.72 4.33
N SER A 590 35.70 -56.19 5.18
CA SER A 590 36.03 -55.03 6.05
C SER A 590 35.07 -54.90 7.25
N THR A 591 35.70 -54.79 8.41
CA THR A 591 35.24 -54.77 9.81
C THR A 591 34.08 -53.84 10.22
N ALA A 592 33.25 -54.36 11.15
CA ALA A 592 32.28 -53.65 12.02
C ALA A 592 32.95 -53.21 13.37
N PRO A 593 32.30 -53.06 14.57
CA PRO A 593 30.89 -53.12 15.05
C PRO A 593 30.38 -51.73 15.53
N ALA A 594 29.34 -51.48 16.35
CA ALA A 594 28.32 -52.21 17.15
C ALA A 594 26.99 -51.39 17.10
N GLN A 595 25.74 -51.88 17.29
CA GLN A 595 25.04 -52.79 18.23
C GLN A 595 24.69 -52.20 19.63
N PRO A 596 23.55 -52.58 20.26
CA PRO A 596 22.21 -52.89 19.68
C PRO A 596 20.97 -52.51 20.56
N GLY A 597 19.76 -52.82 20.08
CA GLY A 597 18.51 -52.97 20.86
C GLY A 597 17.30 -52.25 20.23
N SER A 598 16.09 -52.81 20.03
CA SER A 598 15.50 -54.15 20.20
C SER A 598 14.01 -54.00 19.85
N ALA A 599 13.45 -54.94 19.07
CA ALA A 599 12.03 -55.38 19.05
C ALA A 599 10.93 -54.38 18.58
N ASP A 600 9.82 -54.79 17.94
CA ASP A 600 9.42 -56.13 17.44
C ASP A 600 8.42 -56.06 16.26
N GLU A 601 8.15 -57.22 15.65
CA GLU A 601 6.93 -57.67 14.90
C GLU A 601 5.98 -56.66 14.21
N GLY A 602 5.43 -56.90 13.00
CA GLY A 602 5.53 -58.05 12.09
C GLY A 602 4.35 -58.09 11.10
N SER A 603 4.43 -58.96 10.07
CA SER A 603 3.33 -59.46 9.22
C SER A 603 2.62 -58.49 8.23
N ASP A 604 2.20 -58.87 7.00
CA ASP A 604 2.73 -59.82 5.98
C ASP A 604 1.91 -59.74 4.66
N TYR A 605 2.30 -60.55 3.66
CA TYR A 605 1.49 -61.15 2.56
C TYR A 605 1.00 -60.37 1.31
N THR A 606 1.74 -60.67 0.22
CA THR A 606 1.30 -61.19 -1.12
C THR A 606 0.50 -60.35 -2.12
N SER A 607 1.24 -59.87 -3.13
CA SER A 607 1.19 -60.31 -4.55
C SER A 607 -0.07 -61.03 -5.10
N ALA A 608 -0.57 -60.51 -6.23
CA ALA A 608 -1.10 -61.33 -7.33
C ALA A 608 -0.82 -60.65 -8.69
N GLN A 609 -0.33 -61.41 -9.67
CA GLN A 609 -0.03 -60.94 -11.02
C GLN A 609 -1.24 -61.08 -11.95
N SER A 610 -1.40 -60.16 -12.91
CA SER A 610 -2.07 -60.49 -14.18
C SER A 610 -1.58 -59.57 -15.31
N SER A 611 -0.69 -60.11 -16.14
CA SER A 611 -0.22 -59.51 -17.39
C SER A 611 -1.30 -59.53 -18.49
N ILE A 612 -1.40 -58.47 -19.29
CA ILE A 612 -1.79 -58.54 -20.71
C ILE A 612 -1.00 -57.48 -21.49
N SER A 613 -0.55 -57.87 -22.68
CA SER A 613 0.30 -57.09 -23.59
C SER A 613 -0.52 -56.12 -24.45
N SER A 614 0.00 -54.90 -24.72
CA SER A 614 0.36 -54.48 -26.09
C SER A 614 0.71 -52.98 -26.23
N ARG A 615 1.80 -52.73 -26.99
CA ARG A 615 2.24 -51.49 -27.68
C ARG A 615 2.47 -50.19 -26.88
N PRO A 616 3.65 -49.54 -27.04
CA PRO A 616 3.86 -48.18 -26.57
C PRO A 616 3.15 -47.18 -27.50
N VAL A 617 2.12 -46.52 -27.01
CA VAL A 617 1.52 -45.35 -27.66
C VAL A 617 2.27 -44.11 -27.17
N SER A 618 2.90 -43.39 -28.09
CA SER A 618 3.59 -42.13 -27.80
C SER A 618 2.68 -41.15 -27.05
N PRO A 619 3.20 -40.39 -26.06
CA PRO A 619 2.41 -39.34 -25.44
C PRO A 619 2.00 -38.31 -26.51
N PRO A 620 0.73 -37.86 -26.55
CA PRO A 620 0.34 -36.80 -27.47
C PRO A 620 1.18 -35.55 -27.20
N ALA A 621 1.74 -34.98 -28.26
CA ALA A 621 2.49 -33.73 -28.15
C ALA A 621 1.66 -32.68 -27.42
N ALA A 622 2.29 -31.96 -26.49
CA ALA A 622 1.69 -30.79 -25.87
C ALA A 622 1.30 -29.81 -26.99
N GLN A 623 0.00 -29.65 -27.25
CA GLN A 623 -0.47 -28.72 -28.26
C GLN A 623 -0.03 -27.32 -27.88
N ALA A 624 0.93 -26.79 -28.64
CA ALA A 624 1.36 -25.41 -28.53
C ALA A 624 0.19 -24.50 -28.95
N TRP A 625 -0.52 -23.95 -27.97
CA TRP A 625 -1.56 -22.95 -28.20
C TRP A 625 -0.90 -21.60 -28.48
N GLU A 626 -0.32 -21.48 -29.68
CA GLU A 626 0.18 -20.23 -30.25
C GLU A 626 -0.98 -19.56 -31.04
N GLY A 627 -1.51 -18.43 -30.53
CA GLY A 627 -2.46 -17.62 -31.31
C GLY A 627 -3.44 -16.73 -30.52
N GLU A 628 -3.89 -17.12 -29.33
CA GLU A 628 -5.00 -16.41 -28.66
C GLU A 628 -4.54 -15.25 -27.75
N GLN A 629 -4.91 -14.02 -28.13
CA GLN A 629 -4.66 -12.80 -27.35
C GLN A 629 -5.66 -12.57 -26.21
N GLU A 630 -6.78 -13.30 -26.16
CA GLU A 630 -7.80 -13.15 -25.11
C GLU A 630 -7.69 -14.25 -24.02
N PRO A 631 -8.02 -13.93 -22.74
CA PRO A 631 -8.11 -14.94 -21.68
C PRO A 631 -9.23 -15.96 -21.96
N PRO A 632 -8.97 -17.27 -21.88
CA PRO A 632 -10.03 -18.27 -22.00
C PRO A 632 -11.10 -18.09 -20.90
N LYS A 633 -12.36 -18.42 -21.22
CA LYS A 633 -13.50 -18.40 -20.29
C LYS A 633 -13.44 -19.56 -19.27
N TYR A 634 -12.39 -19.57 -18.47
CA TYR A 634 -12.13 -20.59 -17.48
C TYR A 634 -12.96 -20.43 -16.20
N ARG A 635 -13.35 -21.55 -15.60
CA ARG A 635 -14.07 -21.66 -14.33
C ARG A 635 -13.52 -22.85 -13.53
N MET A 636 -13.07 -22.63 -12.30
CA MET A 636 -12.51 -23.73 -11.49
C MET A 636 -13.57 -24.81 -11.19
N CYS A 637 -13.17 -26.07 -11.31
CA CYS A 637 -14.01 -27.25 -11.18
C CYS A 637 -14.56 -27.40 -9.75
N ARG A 638 -15.85 -27.06 -9.59
CA ARG A 638 -16.56 -27.16 -8.31
C ARG A 638 -16.75 -28.60 -7.79
N ALA A 639 -16.52 -29.62 -8.64
CA ALA A 639 -16.67 -31.02 -8.29
C ALA A 639 -15.42 -31.66 -7.63
N VAL A 640 -14.27 -30.97 -7.60
CA VAL A 640 -13.05 -31.44 -6.92
C VAL A 640 -13.29 -31.51 -5.40
N ARG A 641 -13.01 -32.67 -4.78
CA ARG A 641 -13.25 -32.95 -3.34
C ARG A 641 -12.00 -33.29 -2.53
N THR A 642 -10.86 -33.55 -3.18
CA THR A 642 -9.60 -33.94 -2.53
C THR A 642 -8.50 -32.90 -2.78
N VAL A 643 -7.52 -32.84 -1.89
CA VAL A 643 -6.29 -32.05 -2.06
C VAL A 643 -5.55 -32.49 -3.33
N GLU A 644 -5.45 -33.79 -3.60
CA GLU A 644 -4.81 -34.29 -4.83
C GLU A 644 -5.53 -33.82 -6.11
N GLY A 645 -6.87 -33.91 -6.14
CA GLY A 645 -7.66 -33.44 -7.28
C GLY A 645 -7.52 -31.92 -7.49
N LEU A 646 -7.31 -31.18 -6.41
CA LEU A 646 -7.05 -29.74 -6.46
C LEU A 646 -5.62 -29.43 -6.93
N TRP A 647 -4.62 -30.20 -6.48
CA TRP A 647 -3.26 -30.10 -6.97
C TRP A 647 -3.20 -30.33 -8.47
N ARG A 648 -3.86 -31.40 -8.94
CA ARG A 648 -3.94 -31.76 -10.37
C ARG A 648 -4.61 -30.66 -11.21
N GLU A 649 -5.68 -30.03 -10.73
CA GLU A 649 -6.27 -28.84 -11.35
C GLU A 649 -5.29 -27.66 -11.43
N TRP A 650 -4.44 -27.52 -10.41
CA TRP A 650 -3.52 -26.40 -10.29
C TRP A 650 -2.28 -26.51 -11.18
N THR A 651 -1.67 -27.70 -11.25
CA THR A 651 -0.39 -27.95 -11.93
C THR A 651 -0.54 -28.49 -13.35
N VAL A 652 -1.53 -29.34 -13.61
CA VAL A 652 -1.76 -29.99 -14.92
C VAL A 652 -3.00 -29.42 -15.62
N GLY A 653 -4.07 -29.16 -14.86
CA GLY A 653 -5.39 -28.85 -15.38
C GLY A 653 -6.37 -30.04 -15.27
N LEU A 654 -7.63 -29.80 -15.65
CA LEU A 654 -8.68 -30.83 -15.64
C LEU A 654 -9.56 -30.70 -16.88
N ARG A 655 -10.01 -31.85 -17.42
CA ARG A 655 -10.95 -31.92 -18.56
C ARG A 655 -10.49 -31.13 -19.80
N GLY A 656 -9.19 -31.22 -20.12
CA GLY A 656 -8.58 -30.49 -21.25
C GLY A 656 -8.44 -28.97 -21.05
N GLN A 657 -8.86 -28.42 -19.90
CA GLN A 657 -8.63 -27.02 -19.59
C GLN A 657 -7.22 -26.81 -19.01
N PRO A 658 -6.57 -25.65 -19.26
CA PRO A 658 -5.22 -25.39 -18.75
C PRO A 658 -5.10 -25.44 -17.22
N ALA A 659 -3.89 -25.73 -16.75
CA ALA A 659 -3.49 -25.61 -15.35
C ALA A 659 -3.77 -24.20 -14.80
N VAL A 660 -4.30 -24.10 -13.57
CA VAL A 660 -4.60 -22.79 -12.94
C VAL A 660 -3.34 -21.93 -12.81
N ALA A 661 -2.18 -22.55 -12.53
CA ALA A 661 -0.89 -21.86 -12.49
C ALA A 661 -0.50 -21.26 -13.86
N ALA A 662 -0.76 -21.94 -14.97
CA ALA A 662 -0.48 -21.43 -16.31
C ALA A 662 -1.39 -20.24 -16.66
N LEU A 663 -2.66 -20.29 -16.25
CA LEU A 663 -3.61 -19.18 -16.43
C LEU A 663 -3.25 -17.95 -15.59
N ASP A 664 -2.68 -18.15 -14.39
CA ASP A 664 -2.15 -17.08 -13.55
C ASP A 664 -0.95 -16.38 -14.20
N SER A 665 0.02 -17.15 -14.69
CA SER A 665 1.24 -16.62 -15.31
C SER A 665 0.99 -15.87 -16.62
N ARG A 666 -0.09 -16.20 -17.37
CA ARG A 666 -0.34 -15.64 -18.71
C ARG A 666 -1.39 -14.53 -18.78
N TRP A 667 -2.53 -14.66 -18.09
CA TRP A 667 -3.70 -13.81 -18.41
C TRP A 667 -4.45 -13.18 -17.23
N GLY A 668 -4.10 -13.46 -15.97
CA GLY A 668 -4.82 -12.89 -14.82
C GLY A 668 -6.33 -13.19 -14.82
N TRP A 669 -6.71 -14.37 -15.33
CA TRP A 669 -8.03 -14.78 -15.86
C TRP A 669 -9.29 -14.53 -15.00
N ARG A 670 -9.13 -14.16 -13.72
CA ARG A 670 -10.20 -13.88 -12.75
C ARG A 670 -10.64 -12.42 -12.70
N ALA A 671 -10.04 -11.52 -13.49
CA ALA A 671 -10.42 -10.11 -13.53
C ALA A 671 -11.94 -9.97 -13.77
N GLY A 672 -12.61 -9.12 -12.97
CA GLY A 672 -14.06 -8.91 -13.02
C GLY A 672 -14.97 -10.04 -12.49
N ARG A 673 -14.46 -11.27 -12.23
CA ARG A 673 -15.27 -12.43 -11.82
C ARG A 673 -15.18 -12.70 -10.31
N GLN A 674 -15.93 -11.95 -9.50
CA GLN A 674 -15.86 -12.00 -8.02
C GLN A 674 -16.05 -13.42 -7.43
N SER A 675 -16.96 -14.23 -7.99
CA SER A 675 -17.21 -15.61 -7.56
C SER A 675 -16.02 -16.54 -7.81
N GLU A 676 -15.30 -16.37 -8.93
CA GLU A 676 -14.06 -17.12 -9.20
C GLU A 676 -12.88 -16.60 -8.36
N GLN A 677 -12.81 -15.30 -8.06
CA GLN A 677 -11.81 -14.74 -7.15
C GLN A 677 -11.94 -15.31 -5.73
N GLN A 678 -13.16 -15.37 -5.19
CA GLN A 678 -13.43 -15.97 -3.86
C GLN A 678 -13.06 -17.46 -3.83
N TRP A 679 -13.44 -18.20 -4.88
CA TRP A 679 -13.19 -19.64 -4.96
C TRP A 679 -11.69 -19.98 -5.10
N TYR A 680 -11.00 -19.28 -6.00
CA TYR A 680 -9.56 -19.35 -6.16
C TYR A 680 -8.83 -19.00 -4.86
N SER A 681 -9.23 -17.90 -4.20
CA SER A 681 -8.64 -17.46 -2.93
C SER A 681 -8.76 -18.54 -1.86
N LEU A 682 -9.87 -19.26 -1.80
CA LEU A 682 -10.06 -20.35 -0.84
C LEU A 682 -9.15 -21.54 -1.15
N ARG A 683 -9.10 -21.96 -2.42
CA ARG A 683 -8.30 -23.12 -2.87
C ARG A 683 -6.78 -22.89 -2.84
N LEU A 684 -6.33 -21.65 -3.07
CA LEU A 684 -4.92 -21.26 -2.96
C LEU A 684 -4.34 -21.54 -1.56
N GLU A 685 -5.15 -21.60 -0.50
CA GLU A 685 -4.65 -21.86 0.84
C GLU A 685 -4.05 -23.27 1.01
N VAL A 686 -4.57 -24.26 0.27
CA VAL A 686 -4.03 -25.63 0.18
C VAL A 686 -2.71 -25.63 -0.59
N ILE A 687 -2.66 -24.96 -1.74
CA ILE A 687 -1.44 -24.83 -2.57
C ILE A 687 -0.29 -24.20 -1.77
N LYS A 688 -0.57 -23.13 -1.03
CA LYS A 688 0.38 -22.51 -0.10
C LYS A 688 0.85 -23.48 0.99
N GLU A 689 -0.03 -24.35 1.50
CA GLU A 689 0.33 -25.30 2.55
C GLU A 689 1.21 -26.43 2.03
N ILE A 690 0.91 -26.96 0.84
CA ILE A 690 1.77 -27.93 0.14
C ILE A 690 3.18 -27.35 -0.03
N ARG A 691 3.28 -26.12 -0.54
CA ARG A 691 4.58 -25.42 -0.70
C ARG A 691 5.29 -25.17 0.62
N ARG A 692 4.56 -24.80 1.68
CA ARG A 692 5.13 -24.63 3.02
C ARG A 692 5.71 -25.94 3.55
N ILE A 693 4.98 -27.06 3.40
CA ILE A 693 5.46 -28.37 3.84
C ILE A 693 6.67 -28.82 3.01
N ALA A 694 6.63 -28.68 1.69
CA ALA A 694 7.77 -29.00 0.81
C ALA A 694 9.05 -28.25 1.22
N GLN A 695 8.95 -26.94 1.47
CA GLN A 695 10.06 -26.11 1.96
C GLN A 695 10.52 -26.51 3.37
N THR A 696 9.59 -26.83 4.29
CA THR A 696 9.92 -27.19 5.68
C THR A 696 10.57 -28.57 5.77
N GLN A 697 10.12 -29.54 4.97
CA GLN A 697 10.61 -30.93 4.96
C GLN A 697 11.73 -31.17 3.95
N ARG A 698 12.07 -30.17 3.11
CA ARG A 698 12.99 -30.30 1.96
C ARG A 698 12.60 -31.45 1.01
N SER A 699 11.30 -31.62 0.80
CA SER A 699 10.71 -32.64 -0.10
C SER A 699 10.19 -32.02 -1.39
N SER A 700 9.83 -32.84 -2.38
CA SER A 700 9.09 -32.37 -3.56
C SER A 700 7.71 -31.81 -3.21
N GLU A 701 7.16 -30.97 -4.09
CA GLU A 701 5.77 -30.47 -3.95
C GLU A 701 4.76 -31.64 -4.02
N GLU A 702 5.02 -32.68 -4.83
CA GLU A 702 4.24 -33.93 -4.87
C GLU A 702 4.23 -34.67 -3.53
N ALA A 703 5.39 -34.86 -2.89
CA ALA A 703 5.46 -35.53 -1.59
C ALA A 703 4.70 -34.74 -0.51
N ALA A 704 4.86 -33.42 -0.50
CA ALA A 704 4.12 -32.54 0.39
C ALA A 704 2.61 -32.53 0.09
N MET A 705 2.20 -32.69 -1.17
CA MET A 705 0.80 -32.85 -1.57
C MET A 705 0.19 -34.09 -0.93
N TYR A 706 0.87 -35.24 -0.97
CA TYR A 706 0.39 -36.46 -0.30
C TYR A 706 0.26 -36.28 1.23
N VAL A 707 1.18 -35.54 1.86
CA VAL A 707 1.08 -35.19 3.29
C VAL A 707 -0.17 -34.33 3.57
N VAL A 708 -0.43 -33.29 2.79
CA VAL A 708 -1.63 -32.43 2.97
C VAL A 708 -2.92 -33.19 2.62
N ASN A 709 -2.90 -34.11 1.66
CA ASN A 709 -4.03 -34.97 1.31
C ASN A 709 -4.36 -35.95 2.44
N MET A 710 -3.35 -36.56 3.06
CA MET A 710 -3.50 -37.36 4.29
C MET A 710 -4.05 -36.53 5.46
N GLN A 711 -3.63 -35.27 5.63
CA GLN A 711 -4.22 -34.37 6.64
C GLN A 711 -5.71 -34.11 6.38
N GLN A 712 -6.10 -33.87 5.12
CA GLN A 712 -7.52 -33.72 4.78
C GLN A 712 -8.30 -34.99 5.14
N GLN A 713 -7.81 -36.17 4.72
CA GLN A 713 -8.45 -37.46 4.99
C GLN A 713 -8.61 -37.72 6.50
N ARG A 714 -7.55 -37.51 7.29
CA ARG A 714 -7.57 -37.68 8.76
C ARG A 714 -8.55 -36.75 9.48
N THR A 715 -8.79 -35.55 8.96
CA THR A 715 -9.80 -34.64 9.54
C THR A 715 -11.24 -34.98 9.14
N GLY A 716 -11.45 -35.82 8.12
CA GLY A 716 -12.77 -36.08 7.53
C GLY A 716 -13.43 -34.85 6.91
N TYR A 717 -12.70 -33.75 6.71
CA TYR A 717 -13.27 -32.49 6.26
C TYR A 717 -13.42 -32.43 4.74
N SER A 718 -14.56 -31.89 4.29
CA SER A 718 -14.72 -31.47 2.89
C SER A 718 -13.63 -30.46 2.53
N ILE A 719 -13.19 -30.46 1.26
CA ILE A 719 -12.09 -29.59 0.81
C ILE A 719 -12.33 -28.11 1.17
N ASP A 720 -13.57 -27.62 1.11
CA ASP A 720 -13.90 -26.24 1.47
C ASP A 720 -13.79 -25.97 2.98
N ARG A 721 -14.14 -26.95 3.83
CA ARG A 721 -13.95 -26.86 5.30
C ARG A 721 -12.47 -26.91 5.65
N PHE A 722 -11.70 -27.78 4.98
CA PHE A 722 -10.25 -27.89 5.15
C PHE A 722 -9.53 -26.60 4.71
N CYS A 723 -9.86 -26.03 3.55
CA CYS A 723 -9.36 -24.72 3.12
C CYS A 723 -9.67 -23.59 4.12
N LYS A 724 -10.89 -23.57 4.70
CA LYS A 724 -11.28 -22.61 5.74
C LYS A 724 -10.47 -22.80 7.02
N GLN A 725 -10.20 -24.03 7.43
CA GLN A 725 -9.36 -24.35 8.58
C GLN A 725 -7.92 -23.88 8.36
N LEU A 726 -7.28 -24.24 7.24
CA LEU A 726 -5.91 -23.80 6.92
C LEU A 726 -5.78 -22.27 6.96
N ARG A 727 -6.78 -21.56 6.40
CA ARG A 727 -6.86 -20.09 6.47
C ARG A 727 -6.97 -19.57 7.91
N ALA A 728 -7.71 -20.24 8.78
CA ALA A 728 -7.85 -19.87 10.18
C ALA A 728 -6.55 -20.12 10.98
N THR A 729 -5.94 -21.30 10.81
CA THR A 729 -4.64 -21.63 11.43
C THR A 729 -3.55 -20.65 11.01
N ARG A 730 -3.44 -20.34 9.71
CA ARG A 730 -2.46 -19.37 9.19
C ARG A 730 -2.72 -17.93 9.69
N LYS A 731 -3.99 -17.57 9.94
CA LYS A 731 -4.32 -16.29 10.62
C LYS A 731 -3.88 -16.27 12.08
N ALA A 732 -4.03 -17.38 12.80
CA ALA A 732 -3.58 -17.48 14.20
C ALA A 732 -2.05 -17.42 14.30
N GLN A 733 -1.33 -18.11 13.42
CA GLN A 733 0.14 -18.09 13.34
C GLN A 733 0.75 -16.74 12.94
N LEU A 734 -0.04 -15.82 12.36
CA LEU A 734 0.37 -14.45 12.03
C LEU A 734 -0.08 -13.42 13.08
N ALA A 735 -0.75 -13.86 14.14
CA ALA A 735 -1.20 -13.05 15.26
C ALA A 735 -0.39 -13.30 16.55
N ILE A 736 0.58 -14.23 16.48
CA ILE A 736 1.66 -14.48 17.42
C ILE A 736 2.93 -13.88 16.80
#